data_AF-A0AAQ1SMZ4-F1
#
_entry.id   AF-A0AAQ1SMZ4-F1
#
_cell.length_a   1.000
_cell.length_b   1.000
_cell.length_c   1.000
_cell.angle_alpha   90.00
_cell.angle_beta   90.00
_cell.angle_gamma   90.00
#
_symmetry.space_group_name_H-M   'P 1'
#
loop_
_entity.id
_entity.type
_entity.pdbx_description
1 polymer ?
#
loop_
_entity_poly.entity_id
_entity_poly.type
_entity_poly.pdbx_seq_one_letter_code
_entity_poly.pdbx_strand_id
1 'polypeptide(L)'
;MFFLAQARPVLIWPEFSWIPVINGTIFVALVLLTGYYLEKRFRNSIERRAALRAKILKKLPLTYMHGRDVVQIHSFLDHVGVSVLQKIAESSSWFQEVFLPELAIYLAHQGELPAWRDAIIFKRLQHLVHDLGPHPKKILPVVFLTDDEEAFPGLLYSGPPGSDFVQKSIHAKVFTKKLYHSFPVSTGDKIHVLYSGEDRDWIRFDAKIYSLNGNDIGIQVETAPEKDPEKTRIWGGIQMGGGILEDSTLPDEFQGSLSQILNYGSIGTSGTSEIQRRVQAFKEHPGLVRKEHKPEEIQTFIELYSACYARYRSDISPVPKPVLLFLYFFYMDENLLSPTRIVQLYETLEKIKDTQDPYPSDHKLAVYFLPEWLGLILSGKKTPSRNHLAQSYEQVRASMIRKTGTDEYAGDSGIEDLLHLLDWELSNLLFNGLIGVSANPNLAYPILSEDQMYGETDAFLVTREKINSVVDHVHKIDKHLFYRQISFEPEQTPGKPELAMKEICPDCIILPVFGSRGVLWQEITSGLSSRGRLVFPQILNENMTLAITRTLGEFRWEMERTVRGRKWKDSSPPSLTSEYYLYLENYRKSPALTPDAKKGIDQQLLKYRKNLKDMFASDYSYWILFESSGKLRLNRVARDILNRYVPFSPQLRTELQKHPILKESMDSFEAKKRRLVSGIKKRYNPYFQAGNVPVEVLETIRFFEEM
;
A
#
# COMPACT_ATOMS: atom_id res chain seq x y z
N MET A 1 26.78 42.92 91.63
CA MET A 1 25.84 44.03 91.43
C MET A 1 25.20 43.81 90.06
N PHE A 2 23.87 43.69 90.01
CA PHE A 2 22.96 43.93 88.87
C PHE A 2 23.27 43.40 87.45
N PHE A 3 22.31 42.62 86.92
CA PHE A 3 21.82 42.52 85.53
C PHE A 3 22.83 42.49 84.35
N LEU A 4 22.70 41.46 83.49
CA LEU A 4 22.19 41.63 82.12
C LEU A 4 22.18 40.29 81.35
N ALA A 5 21.00 40.00 80.78
CA ALA A 5 20.76 39.28 79.52
C ALA A 5 21.68 38.09 79.14
N GLN A 6 21.16 36.86 79.25
CA GLN A 6 21.61 35.77 78.38
C GLN A 6 20.52 35.42 77.37
N ALA A 7 20.77 35.90 76.16
CA ALA A 7 20.12 35.52 74.93
C ALA A 7 20.21 34.00 74.71
N ARG A 8 19.12 33.42 74.22
CA ARG A 8 19.10 32.06 73.66
C ARG A 8 19.72 32.09 72.25
N PRO A 9 20.70 31.24 71.92
CA PRO A 9 20.83 30.69 70.56
C PRO A 9 19.97 29.40 70.51
N VAL A 10 18.89 29.26 69.74
CA VAL A 10 18.69 29.28 68.28
C VAL A 10 19.61 28.29 67.53
N LEU A 11 18.95 27.32 66.88
CA LEU A 11 19.42 26.30 65.91
C LEU A 11 20.13 25.05 66.46
N ILE A 12 19.34 24.02 66.80
CA ILE A 12 19.78 22.61 66.76
C ILE A 12 19.61 22.14 65.31
N TRP A 13 20.71 21.78 64.66
CA TRP A 13 20.68 21.12 63.35
C TRP A 13 19.97 19.76 63.48
N PRO A 14 19.03 19.39 62.58
CA PRO A 14 18.48 18.05 62.61
C PRO A 14 19.60 17.05 62.26
N GLU A 15 19.80 16.05 63.12
CA GLU A 15 20.77 14.98 62.92
C GLU A 15 20.56 14.33 61.55
N PHE A 16 21.60 14.33 60.72
CA PHE A 16 21.58 13.72 59.40
C PHE A 16 21.41 12.20 59.55
N SER A 17 20.22 11.70 59.23
CA SER A 17 19.94 10.25 59.25
C SER A 17 20.33 9.63 57.92
N TRP A 18 21.21 8.62 57.96
CA TRP A 18 21.60 7.83 56.78
C TRP A 18 20.52 6.86 56.31
N ILE A 19 19.46 6.65 57.09
CA ILE A 19 18.43 5.64 56.84
C ILE A 19 17.71 5.85 55.48
N PRO A 20 17.28 7.07 55.10
CA PRO A 20 16.63 7.30 53.80
C PRO A 20 17.58 7.10 52.62
N VAL A 21 18.87 7.42 52.79
CA VAL A 21 19.91 7.26 51.75
C VAL A 21 20.22 5.78 51.54
N ILE A 22 20.34 5.00 52.63
CA ILE A 22 20.54 3.55 52.60
C ILE A 22 19.32 2.85 51.97
N ASN A 23 18.11 3.22 52.37
CA ASN A 23 16.89 2.66 51.79
C ASN A 23 16.73 3.02 50.30
N GLY A 24 17.07 4.25 49.91
CA GLY A 24 17.08 4.68 48.51
C GLY A 24 18.11 3.92 47.66
N THR A 25 19.31 3.70 48.19
CA THR A 25 20.36 2.93 47.50
C THR A 25 20.02 1.45 47.37
N ILE A 26 19.44 0.83 48.41
CA ILE A 26 18.94 -0.54 48.35
C ILE A 26 17.81 -0.66 47.31
N PHE A 27 16.88 0.31 47.27
CA PHE A 27 15.79 0.32 46.29
C PHE A 27 16.32 0.43 44.86
N VAL A 28 17.26 1.35 44.60
CA VAL A 28 17.89 1.50 43.27
C VAL A 28 18.65 0.22 42.89
N ALA A 29 19.40 -0.38 43.82
CA ALA A 29 20.09 -1.64 43.58
C ALA A 29 19.10 -2.77 43.23
N LEU A 30 17.98 -2.90 43.94
CA LEU A 30 16.94 -3.88 43.63
C LEU A 30 16.31 -3.63 42.25
N VAL A 31 16.01 -2.38 41.90
CA VAL A 31 15.46 -2.04 40.57
C VAL A 31 16.44 -2.41 39.46
N LEU A 32 17.73 -2.10 39.62
CA LEU A 32 18.78 -2.46 38.66
C LEU A 32 18.94 -3.98 38.55
N LEU A 33 18.92 -4.70 39.67
CA LEU A 33 19.01 -6.16 39.69
C LEU A 33 17.81 -6.80 39.00
N THR A 34 16.60 -6.28 39.26
CA THR A 34 15.36 -6.73 38.62
C THR A 34 15.38 -6.45 37.12
N GLY A 35 15.84 -5.26 36.72
CA GLY A 35 16.05 -4.88 35.32
C GLY A 35 17.03 -5.80 34.60
N TYR A 36 18.17 -6.10 35.22
CA TYR A 36 19.17 -7.03 34.69
C TYR A 36 18.61 -8.46 34.54
N TYR A 37 17.87 -8.96 35.53
CA TYR A 37 17.24 -10.28 35.44
C TYR A 37 16.15 -10.34 34.36
N LEU A 38 15.37 -9.27 34.19
CA LEU A 38 14.38 -9.16 33.12
C LEU A 38 15.06 -9.14 31.76
N GLU A 39 16.07 -8.30 31.56
CA GLU A 39 16.83 -8.23 30.30
C GLU A 39 17.48 -9.58 29.95
N LYS A 40 18.12 -10.23 30.93
CA LYS A 40 18.71 -11.57 30.76
C LYS A 40 17.65 -12.62 30.40
N ARG A 41 16.46 -12.55 31.01
CA ARG A 41 15.34 -13.45 30.70
C ARG A 41 14.79 -13.20 29.29
N PHE A 42 14.67 -11.95 28.87
CA PHE A 42 14.26 -11.60 27.50
C PHE A 42 15.29 -12.07 26.47
N ARG A 43 16.57 -11.82 26.69
CA ARG A 43 17.67 -12.29 25.81
C ARG A 43 17.66 -13.81 25.67
N ASN A 44 17.62 -14.54 26.78
CA ASN A 44 17.54 -16.00 26.77
C ASN A 44 16.26 -16.50 26.07
N SER A 45 15.14 -15.79 26.21
CA SER A 45 13.89 -16.13 25.52
C SER A 45 13.98 -15.90 24.01
N ILE A 46 14.62 -14.82 23.57
CA ILE A 46 14.84 -14.50 22.15
C ILE A 46 15.76 -15.54 21.52
N GLU A 47 16.88 -15.86 22.18
CA GLU A 47 17.83 -16.89 21.72
C GLU A 47 17.17 -18.26 21.59
N ARG A 48 16.41 -18.69 22.62
CA ARG A 48 15.66 -19.95 22.56
C ARG A 48 14.65 -19.97 21.41
N ARG A 49 13.95 -18.85 21.19
CA ARG A 49 12.98 -18.72 20.10
C ARG A 49 13.66 -18.82 18.74
N ALA A 50 14.81 -18.15 18.56
CA ALA A 50 15.61 -18.22 17.35
C ALA A 50 16.11 -19.65 17.08
N ALA A 51 16.62 -20.35 18.10
CA ALA A 51 17.08 -21.72 17.98
C ALA A 51 15.95 -22.70 17.58
N LEU A 52 14.77 -22.58 18.20
CA LEU A 52 13.60 -23.39 17.85
C LEU A 52 13.16 -23.13 16.40
N ARG A 53 13.14 -21.86 15.97
CA ARG A 53 12.79 -21.51 14.59
C ARG A 53 13.78 -22.08 13.58
N ALA A 54 15.08 -21.93 13.83
CA ALA A 54 16.10 -22.51 12.96
C ALA A 54 15.93 -24.03 12.82
N LYS A 55 15.61 -24.72 13.93
CA LYS A 55 15.31 -26.16 13.92
C LYS A 55 14.07 -26.51 13.10
N ILE A 56 13.02 -25.69 13.12
CA ILE A 56 11.80 -25.88 12.32
C ILE A 56 12.06 -25.60 10.84
N LEU A 57 12.71 -24.48 10.52
CA LEU A 57 13.02 -24.07 9.16
C LEU A 57 13.95 -25.07 8.45
N LYS A 58 14.90 -25.67 9.17
CA LYS A 58 15.77 -26.73 8.63
C LYS A 58 15.00 -27.98 8.20
N LYS A 59 13.83 -28.25 8.81
CA LYS A 59 12.97 -29.38 8.44
C LYS A 59 12.04 -29.04 7.26
N LEU A 60 11.95 -27.78 6.85
CA LEU A 60 11.10 -27.34 5.75
C LEU A 60 11.95 -27.17 4.49
N PRO A 61 11.60 -27.81 3.37
CA PRO A 61 12.32 -27.63 2.10
C PRO A 61 11.86 -26.32 1.43
N LEU A 62 12.25 -25.18 2.02
CA LEU A 62 11.81 -23.83 1.60
C LEU A 62 12.26 -23.44 0.19
N THR A 63 13.24 -24.15 -0.38
CA THR A 63 13.76 -23.95 -1.74
C THR A 63 12.72 -24.20 -2.82
N TYR A 64 11.72 -25.04 -2.56
CA TYR A 64 10.64 -25.37 -3.51
C TYR A 64 9.37 -24.54 -3.30
N MET A 65 9.41 -23.57 -2.38
CA MET A 65 8.29 -22.71 -2.04
C MET A 65 8.46 -21.33 -2.68
N HIS A 66 7.36 -20.68 -3.08
CA HIS A 66 7.45 -19.31 -3.58
C HIS A 66 7.88 -18.36 -2.47
N GLY A 67 8.64 -17.32 -2.81
CA GLY A 67 9.17 -16.35 -1.85
C GLY A 67 8.12 -15.74 -0.92
N ARG A 68 6.92 -15.46 -1.41
CA ARG A 68 5.78 -14.98 -0.61
C ARG A 68 5.19 -16.03 0.34
N ASP A 69 5.13 -17.30 -0.06
CA ASP A 69 4.66 -18.39 0.82
C ASP A 69 5.65 -18.59 1.98
N VAL A 70 6.96 -18.45 1.69
CA VAL A 70 8.04 -18.45 2.67
C VAL A 70 7.90 -17.28 3.65
N VAL A 71 7.59 -16.06 3.17
CA VAL A 71 7.33 -14.89 4.03
C VAL A 71 6.19 -15.16 5.01
N GLN A 72 5.11 -15.79 4.57
CA GLN A 72 3.99 -16.14 5.45
C GLN A 72 4.38 -17.16 6.53
N ILE A 73 5.20 -18.15 6.19
CA ILE A 73 5.72 -19.13 7.16
C ILE A 73 6.62 -18.45 8.19
N HIS A 74 7.52 -17.56 7.77
CA HIS A 74 8.35 -16.81 8.71
C HIS A 74 7.50 -15.91 9.62
N SER A 75 6.51 -15.22 9.05
CA SER A 75 5.59 -14.39 9.82
C SER A 75 4.77 -15.22 10.80
N PHE A 76 4.30 -16.40 10.42
CA PHE A 76 3.67 -17.36 11.33
C PHE A 76 4.60 -17.69 12.50
N LEU A 77 5.82 -18.14 12.24
CA LEU A 77 6.81 -18.47 13.27
C LEU A 77 7.18 -17.27 14.16
N ASP A 78 6.97 -16.05 13.67
CA ASP A 78 7.12 -14.80 14.42
C ASP A 78 6.05 -14.60 15.49
N HIS A 79 4.81 -14.90 15.15
CA HIS A 79 3.64 -14.65 15.99
C HIS A 79 3.36 -15.79 16.97
N VAL A 80 3.80 -17.01 16.66
CA VAL A 80 3.52 -18.21 17.47
C VAL A 80 4.27 -18.22 18.79
N GLY A 81 3.58 -18.58 19.88
CA GLY A 81 4.14 -18.68 21.22
C GLY A 81 5.26 -19.74 21.34
N VAL A 82 6.19 -19.53 22.28
CA VAL A 82 7.37 -20.41 22.47
C VAL A 82 6.97 -21.86 22.77
N SER A 83 5.87 -22.09 23.49
CA SER A 83 5.34 -23.43 23.80
C SER A 83 4.92 -24.21 22.55
N VAL A 84 4.30 -23.53 21.58
CA VAL A 84 3.87 -24.14 20.32
C VAL A 84 5.09 -24.39 19.42
N LEU A 85 6.02 -23.43 19.34
CA LEU A 85 7.29 -23.63 18.62
C LEU A 85 8.07 -24.84 19.17
N GLN A 86 8.06 -25.05 20.48
CA GLN A 86 8.71 -26.21 21.09
C GLN A 86 8.04 -27.52 20.68
N LYS A 87 6.70 -27.61 20.74
CA LYS A 87 5.93 -28.78 20.26
C LYS A 87 6.22 -29.09 18.79
N ILE A 88 6.24 -28.06 17.94
CA ILE A 88 6.55 -28.16 16.51
C ILE A 88 8.00 -28.66 16.31
N ALA A 89 8.97 -28.17 17.06
CA ALA A 89 10.37 -28.54 16.90
C ALA A 89 10.69 -29.96 17.39
N GLU A 90 9.98 -30.46 18.41
CA GLU A 90 10.28 -31.70 19.13
C GLU A 90 9.44 -32.91 18.68
N SER A 91 8.21 -32.73 18.18
CA SER A 91 7.38 -33.87 17.76
C SER A 91 7.93 -34.54 16.49
N SER A 92 7.77 -35.87 16.40
CA SER A 92 8.11 -36.66 15.22
C SER A 92 7.06 -36.50 14.11
N SER A 93 5.78 -36.35 14.47
CA SER A 93 4.63 -36.14 13.57
C SER A 93 4.16 -34.68 13.53
N TRP A 94 5.05 -33.77 13.94
CA TRP A 94 4.77 -32.37 14.24
C TRP A 94 4.10 -31.59 13.11
N PHE A 95 4.39 -31.95 11.86
CA PHE A 95 3.97 -31.19 10.70
C PHE A 95 2.45 -31.21 10.51
N GLN A 96 1.82 -32.38 10.55
CA GLN A 96 0.38 -32.52 10.33
C GLN A 96 -0.43 -32.35 11.62
N GLU A 97 0.14 -32.71 12.78
CA GLU A 97 -0.57 -32.63 14.06
C GLU A 97 -0.60 -31.23 14.66
N VAL A 98 0.45 -30.44 14.41
CA VAL A 98 0.63 -29.15 15.11
C VAL A 98 0.91 -28.02 14.11
N PHE A 99 1.89 -28.16 13.22
CA PHE A 99 2.29 -27.05 12.35
C PHE A 99 1.21 -26.65 11.34
N LEU A 100 0.65 -27.61 10.60
CA LEU A 100 -0.33 -27.33 9.55
C LEU A 100 -1.64 -26.76 10.13
N PRO A 101 -2.23 -27.31 11.22
CA PRO A 101 -3.39 -26.69 11.86
C PRO A 101 -3.11 -25.29 12.41
N GLU A 102 -1.96 -25.07 13.07
CA GLU A 102 -1.60 -23.75 13.62
C GLU A 102 -1.31 -22.73 12.52
N LEU A 103 -0.66 -23.14 11.43
CA LEU A 103 -0.44 -22.31 10.25
C LEU A 103 -1.78 -21.96 9.59
N ALA A 104 -2.72 -22.90 9.54
CA ALA A 104 -4.05 -22.64 9.01
C ALA A 104 -4.86 -21.64 9.85
N ILE A 105 -4.80 -21.79 11.18
CA ILE A 105 -5.36 -20.81 12.11
C ILE A 105 -4.70 -19.45 11.88
N TYR A 106 -3.38 -19.40 11.73
CA TYR A 106 -2.65 -18.15 11.49
C TYR A 106 -3.05 -17.49 10.17
N LEU A 107 -3.06 -18.22 9.06
CA LEU A 107 -3.43 -17.68 7.74
C LEU A 107 -4.89 -17.22 7.71
N ALA A 108 -5.80 -17.89 8.44
CA ALA A 108 -7.17 -17.43 8.56
C ALA A 108 -7.28 -16.14 9.40
N HIS A 109 -6.65 -16.09 10.57
CA HIS A 109 -6.83 -14.96 11.49
C HIS A 109 -5.96 -13.74 11.15
N GLN A 110 -4.79 -13.94 10.58
CA GLN A 110 -3.76 -12.91 10.35
C GLN A 110 -3.35 -12.80 8.88
N GLY A 111 -3.64 -13.79 8.03
CA GLY A 111 -3.33 -13.74 6.61
C GLY A 111 -4.31 -12.86 5.85
N GLU A 112 -3.78 -12.06 4.91
CA GLU A 112 -4.56 -11.23 3.98
C GLU A 112 -4.86 -11.94 2.64
N LEU A 113 -4.41 -13.20 2.51
CA LEU A 113 -4.57 -13.97 1.27
C LEU A 113 -6.03 -14.41 1.07
N PRO A 114 -6.49 -14.70 -0.16
CA PRO A 114 -7.76 -15.38 -0.42
C PRO A 114 -7.77 -16.85 0.07
N ALA A 115 -8.95 -17.41 0.38
CA ALA A 115 -9.09 -18.76 0.96
C ALA A 115 -8.47 -19.88 0.09
N TRP A 116 -8.61 -19.78 -1.23
CA TRP A 116 -8.05 -20.76 -2.17
C TRP A 116 -6.51 -20.75 -2.19
N ARG A 117 -5.87 -19.61 -1.90
CA ARG A 117 -4.41 -19.54 -1.76
C ARG A 117 -3.93 -20.26 -0.52
N ASP A 118 -4.63 -20.11 0.61
CA ASP A 118 -4.31 -20.84 1.83
C ASP A 118 -4.34 -22.35 1.58
N ALA A 119 -5.38 -22.83 0.88
CA ALA A 119 -5.51 -24.24 0.50
C ALA A 119 -4.34 -24.72 -0.40
N ILE A 120 -3.89 -23.92 -1.37
CA ILE A 120 -2.72 -24.24 -2.21
C ILE A 120 -1.43 -24.28 -1.38
N ILE A 121 -1.23 -23.32 -0.48
CA ILE A 121 -0.06 -23.28 0.42
C ILE A 121 -0.03 -24.58 1.24
N PHE A 122 -1.15 -24.98 1.85
CA PHE A 122 -1.24 -26.22 2.60
C PHE A 122 -0.96 -27.46 1.75
N LYS A 123 -1.51 -27.50 0.53
CA LYS A 123 -1.30 -28.62 -0.39
C LYS A 123 0.17 -28.77 -0.79
N ARG A 124 0.83 -27.67 -1.17
CA ARG A 124 2.28 -27.66 -1.50
C ARG A 124 3.11 -28.14 -0.32
N LEU A 125 2.83 -27.59 0.85
CA LEU A 125 3.42 -27.99 2.11
C LEU A 125 3.23 -29.49 2.39
N GLN A 126 2.07 -30.05 2.08
CA GLN A 126 1.78 -31.47 2.26
C GLN A 126 2.55 -32.38 1.28
N HIS A 127 2.66 -32.02 0.00
CA HIS A 127 3.43 -32.79 -0.98
C HIS A 127 4.94 -32.80 -0.68
N LEU A 128 5.46 -31.72 -0.12
CA LEU A 128 6.88 -31.57 0.22
C LEU A 128 7.31 -32.36 1.48
N VAL A 129 6.37 -32.98 2.17
CA VAL A 129 6.59 -33.74 3.42
C VAL A 129 6.61 -35.25 3.19
N HIS A 130 6.58 -35.71 1.93
CA HIS A 130 6.59 -37.13 1.58
C HIS A 130 7.82 -37.90 2.13
N ASP A 131 8.92 -37.19 2.41
CA ASP A 131 10.17 -37.77 2.95
C ASP A 131 10.19 -37.97 4.48
N LEU A 132 9.18 -37.52 5.23
CA LEU A 132 9.18 -37.54 6.71
C LEU A 132 8.45 -38.75 7.34
N GLY A 133 8.06 -39.73 6.53
CA GLY A 133 7.43 -40.99 6.96
C GLY A 133 5.90 -40.94 7.06
N PRO A 134 5.22 -42.10 7.07
CA PRO A 134 3.75 -42.17 7.04
C PRO A 134 3.10 -41.86 8.40
N HIS A 135 2.01 -41.09 8.39
CA HIS A 135 1.08 -40.92 9.51
C HIS A 135 -0.36 -41.33 9.10
N PRO A 136 -1.26 -41.77 10.01
CA PRO A 136 -2.44 -42.58 9.66
C PRO A 136 -3.65 -41.86 9.04
N LYS A 137 -3.69 -40.52 9.01
CA LYS A 137 -4.90 -39.76 8.60
C LYS A 137 -4.64 -38.92 7.35
N LYS A 138 -5.35 -39.23 6.27
CA LYS A 138 -5.37 -38.40 5.05
C LYS A 138 -6.06 -37.08 5.39
N ILE A 139 -5.34 -35.98 5.25
CA ILE A 139 -5.87 -34.61 5.36
C ILE A 139 -5.90 -34.02 3.95
N LEU A 140 -7.00 -33.38 3.57
CA LEU A 140 -7.15 -32.73 2.28
C LEU A 140 -7.49 -31.25 2.48
N PRO A 141 -6.62 -30.31 2.04
CA PRO A 141 -6.93 -28.89 2.04
C PRO A 141 -8.06 -28.54 1.09
N VAL A 142 -9.04 -27.79 1.58
CA VAL A 142 -10.25 -27.43 0.83
C VAL A 142 -10.63 -25.97 1.01
N VAL A 143 -11.50 -25.49 0.12
CA VAL A 143 -12.19 -24.21 0.18
C VAL A 143 -13.68 -24.50 0.30
N PHE A 144 -14.29 -23.97 1.34
CA PHE A 144 -15.74 -23.95 1.53
C PHE A 144 -16.31 -22.69 0.92
N LEU A 145 -17.17 -22.84 -0.07
CA LEU A 145 -17.93 -21.77 -0.70
C LEU A 145 -19.38 -21.84 -0.23
N THR A 146 -19.91 -20.70 0.25
CA THR A 146 -21.33 -20.55 0.56
C THR A 146 -22.13 -20.17 -0.69
N ASP A 147 -23.46 -20.22 -0.61
CA ASP A 147 -24.35 -19.78 -1.70
C ASP A 147 -24.16 -18.29 -2.06
N ASP A 148 -23.70 -17.47 -1.10
CA ASP A 148 -23.35 -16.05 -1.31
C ASP A 148 -21.94 -15.84 -1.93
N GLU A 149 -21.32 -16.90 -2.45
CA GLU A 149 -19.95 -16.93 -2.99
C GLU A 149 -18.84 -16.54 -2.01
N GLU A 150 -19.09 -16.60 -0.69
CA GLU A 150 -18.04 -16.35 0.31
C GLU A 150 -17.15 -17.59 0.48
N ALA A 151 -15.83 -17.40 0.40
CA ALA A 151 -14.86 -18.48 0.41
C ALA A 151 -14.09 -18.58 1.75
N PHE A 152 -14.09 -19.75 2.36
CA PHE A 152 -13.44 -20.06 3.63
C PHE A 152 -12.44 -21.21 3.48
N PRO A 153 -11.20 -21.08 3.99
CA PRO A 153 -10.23 -22.17 3.94
C PRO A 153 -10.56 -23.24 4.99
N GLY A 154 -10.24 -24.49 4.70
CA GLY A 154 -10.47 -25.60 5.63
C GLY A 154 -9.70 -26.87 5.32
N LEU A 155 -9.87 -27.86 6.18
CA LEU A 155 -9.24 -29.17 6.09
C LEU A 155 -10.29 -30.28 6.20
N LEU A 156 -10.34 -31.17 5.23
CA LEU A 156 -11.09 -32.43 5.31
C LEU A 156 -10.21 -33.53 5.88
N TYR A 157 -10.76 -34.33 6.79
CA TYR A 157 -10.08 -35.51 7.35
C TYR A 157 -10.46 -36.77 6.57
N SER A 158 -10.27 -36.73 5.25
CA SER A 158 -10.49 -37.84 4.34
C SER A 158 -9.45 -37.86 3.22
N GLY A 159 -9.38 -38.99 2.50
CA GLY A 159 -8.75 -38.97 1.17
C GLY A 159 -9.57 -38.15 0.16
N PRO A 160 -9.05 -37.94 -1.06
CA PRO A 160 -9.82 -37.33 -2.16
C PRO A 160 -11.16 -38.06 -2.33
N PRO A 161 -12.30 -37.36 -2.21
CA PRO A 161 -13.60 -38.00 -2.42
C PRO A 161 -13.72 -38.44 -3.88
N GLY A 162 -14.30 -39.62 -4.09
CA GLY A 162 -14.70 -40.14 -5.41
C GLY A 162 -16.21 -40.29 -5.51
N SER A 163 -16.71 -40.89 -6.61
CA SER A 163 -18.15 -41.21 -6.79
C SER A 163 -18.75 -41.97 -5.61
N ASP A 164 -17.94 -42.79 -4.94
CA ASP A 164 -18.36 -43.68 -3.86
C ASP A 164 -18.52 -42.96 -2.51
N PHE A 165 -18.31 -41.65 -2.47
CA PHE A 165 -18.47 -40.82 -1.27
C PHE A 165 -19.82 -40.14 -1.17
N VAL A 166 -20.67 -40.22 -2.20
CA VAL A 166 -22.04 -39.70 -2.17
C VAL A 166 -22.81 -40.32 -0.99
N GLN A 167 -23.48 -39.48 -0.21
CA GLN A 167 -24.17 -39.77 1.06
C GLN A 167 -23.29 -40.15 2.26
N LYS A 168 -21.96 -40.21 2.14
CA LYS A 168 -21.07 -40.43 3.30
C LYS A 168 -20.84 -39.15 4.11
N SER A 169 -20.71 -39.31 5.42
CA SER A 169 -20.33 -38.24 6.33
C SER A 169 -18.81 -38.11 6.46
N ILE A 170 -18.32 -36.88 6.39
CA ILE A 170 -16.90 -36.53 6.51
C ILE A 170 -16.74 -35.47 7.58
N HIS A 171 -15.75 -35.65 8.45
CA HIS A 171 -15.34 -34.64 9.42
C HIS A 171 -14.43 -33.61 8.74
N ALA A 172 -14.71 -32.33 8.94
CA ALA A 172 -13.93 -31.23 8.40
C ALA A 172 -13.71 -30.14 9.45
N LYS A 173 -12.72 -29.29 9.19
CA LYS A 173 -12.43 -28.12 10.01
C LYS A 173 -12.40 -26.88 9.14
N VAL A 174 -13.17 -25.87 9.52
CA VAL A 174 -13.25 -24.57 8.83
C VAL A 174 -12.47 -23.53 9.62
N PHE A 175 -11.78 -22.65 8.93
CA PHE A 175 -11.08 -21.53 9.55
C PHE A 175 -11.70 -20.21 9.08
N THR A 176 -12.33 -19.49 10.01
CA THR A 176 -12.96 -18.19 9.75
C THR A 176 -11.92 -17.09 9.64
N LYS A 177 -11.97 -16.29 8.57
CA LYS A 177 -11.06 -15.14 8.43
C LYS A 177 -11.50 -13.96 9.28
N LYS A 178 -10.55 -13.13 9.73
CA LYS A 178 -10.81 -11.96 10.61
C LYS A 178 -11.84 -10.96 10.07
N LEU A 179 -12.03 -10.90 8.75
CA LEU A 179 -13.06 -10.09 8.09
C LEU A 179 -14.49 -10.60 8.34
N TYR A 180 -14.64 -11.88 8.69
CA TYR A 180 -15.91 -12.55 8.93
C TYR A 180 -16.02 -12.85 10.44
N HIS A 181 -17.04 -12.31 11.09
CA HIS A 181 -17.24 -12.47 12.53
C HIS A 181 -17.56 -13.92 12.96
N SER A 182 -18.06 -14.75 12.03
CA SER A 182 -18.36 -16.18 12.19
C SER A 182 -18.53 -16.85 10.82
N PHE A 183 -18.49 -18.19 10.77
CA PHE A 183 -18.88 -18.95 9.58
C PHE A 183 -20.41 -18.81 9.39
N PRO A 184 -20.91 -18.26 8.27
CA PRO A 184 -22.29 -17.79 8.14
C PRO A 184 -23.28 -18.91 7.76
N VAL A 185 -23.09 -20.12 8.30
CA VAL A 185 -23.83 -21.31 7.89
C VAL A 185 -24.33 -22.08 9.12
N SER A 186 -25.53 -22.63 9.03
CA SER A 186 -26.20 -23.41 10.08
C SER A 186 -26.29 -24.90 9.74
N THR A 187 -26.59 -25.73 10.74
CA THR A 187 -26.88 -27.15 10.51
C THR A 187 -28.08 -27.31 9.57
N GLY A 188 -27.89 -28.01 8.46
CA GLY A 188 -28.90 -28.24 7.43
C GLY A 188 -28.68 -27.44 6.14
N ASP A 189 -27.78 -26.46 6.13
CA ASP A 189 -27.48 -25.65 4.95
C ASP A 189 -26.58 -26.42 3.96
N LYS A 190 -26.66 -26.00 2.69
CA LYS A 190 -25.81 -26.50 1.61
C LYS A 190 -24.53 -25.68 1.53
N ILE A 191 -23.43 -26.35 1.22
CA ILE A 191 -22.12 -25.76 0.98
C ILE A 191 -21.46 -26.40 -0.23
N HIS A 192 -20.65 -25.62 -0.93
CA HIS A 192 -19.83 -26.10 -2.02
C HIS A 192 -18.40 -26.31 -1.51
N VAL A 193 -17.86 -27.51 -1.68
CA VAL A 193 -16.50 -27.84 -1.23
C VAL A 193 -15.61 -28.02 -2.45
N LEU A 194 -14.55 -27.22 -2.51
CA LEU A 194 -13.59 -27.24 -3.61
C LEU A 194 -12.23 -27.68 -3.10
N TYR A 195 -11.58 -28.58 -3.83
CA TYR A 195 -10.21 -29.00 -3.56
C TYR A 195 -9.40 -29.04 -4.85
N SER A 196 -8.08 -28.89 -4.73
CA SER A 196 -7.19 -28.95 -5.88
C SER A 196 -6.82 -30.41 -6.18
N GLY A 197 -7.08 -30.89 -7.39
CA GLY A 197 -6.66 -32.19 -7.93
C GLY A 197 -5.18 -32.22 -8.37
N GLU A 198 -4.67 -33.39 -8.77
CA GLU A 198 -3.25 -33.58 -9.12
C GLU A 198 -2.81 -32.67 -10.29
N ASP A 199 -3.68 -32.49 -11.29
CA ASP A 199 -3.44 -31.64 -12.47
C ASP A 199 -3.67 -30.13 -12.23
N ARG A 200 -3.70 -29.69 -10.95
CA ARG A 200 -4.08 -28.32 -10.53
C ARG A 200 -5.50 -27.87 -10.91
N ASP A 201 -6.31 -28.79 -11.40
CA ASP A 201 -7.75 -28.59 -11.56
C ASP A 201 -8.41 -28.38 -10.19
N TRP A 202 -9.41 -27.50 -10.13
CA TRP A 202 -10.28 -27.39 -8.97
C TRP A 202 -11.47 -28.32 -9.16
N ILE A 203 -11.66 -29.22 -8.22
CA ILE A 203 -12.74 -30.20 -8.19
C ILE A 203 -13.74 -29.75 -7.13
N ARG A 204 -15.01 -29.69 -7.49
CA ARG A 204 -16.12 -29.24 -6.66
C ARG A 204 -17.08 -30.39 -6.37
N PHE A 205 -17.59 -30.45 -5.14
CA PHE A 205 -18.76 -31.24 -4.80
C PHE A 205 -19.64 -30.46 -3.82
N ASP A 206 -20.92 -30.80 -3.77
CA ASP A 206 -21.88 -30.19 -2.87
C ASP A 206 -22.02 -31.05 -1.63
N ALA A 207 -22.14 -30.41 -0.48
CA ALA A 207 -22.31 -31.09 0.79
C ALA A 207 -23.32 -30.36 1.68
N LYS A 208 -23.94 -31.11 2.59
CA LYS A 208 -24.86 -30.60 3.59
C LYS A 208 -24.25 -30.67 4.97
N ILE A 209 -24.37 -29.61 5.77
CA ILE A 209 -23.84 -29.60 7.14
C ILE A 209 -24.79 -30.36 8.07
N TYR A 210 -24.30 -31.39 8.75
CA TYR A 210 -25.09 -32.16 9.74
C TYR A 210 -24.67 -31.91 11.19
N SER A 211 -23.48 -31.35 11.43
CA SER A 211 -23.04 -30.93 12.76
C SER A 211 -22.10 -29.73 12.69
N LEU A 212 -22.26 -28.77 13.62
CA LEU A 212 -21.44 -27.56 13.71
C LEU A 212 -21.03 -27.31 15.17
N ASN A 213 -19.74 -27.46 15.49
CA ASN A 213 -19.17 -27.22 16.83
C ASN A 213 -17.96 -26.28 16.72
N GLY A 214 -18.21 -24.98 16.71
CA GLY A 214 -17.15 -23.98 16.52
C GLY A 214 -16.50 -24.11 15.14
N ASN A 215 -15.22 -24.48 15.09
CA ASN A 215 -14.48 -24.68 13.84
C ASN A 215 -14.62 -26.10 13.28
N ASP A 216 -15.11 -27.06 14.08
CA ASP A 216 -15.26 -28.45 13.66
C ASP A 216 -16.66 -28.66 13.07
N ILE A 217 -16.70 -29.16 11.84
CA ILE A 217 -17.93 -29.34 11.06
C ILE A 217 -18.06 -30.79 10.58
N GLY A 218 -19.29 -31.29 10.54
CA GLY A 218 -19.62 -32.56 9.91
C GLY A 218 -20.39 -32.29 8.63
N ILE A 219 -19.88 -32.78 7.50
CA ILE A 219 -20.49 -32.61 6.18
C ILE A 219 -20.94 -33.95 5.60
N GLN A 220 -22.08 -33.97 4.93
CA GLN A 220 -22.55 -35.12 4.17
C GLN A 220 -22.50 -34.78 2.68
N VAL A 221 -21.80 -35.57 1.89
CA VAL A 221 -21.63 -35.33 0.45
C VAL A 221 -22.95 -35.59 -0.28
N GLU A 222 -23.45 -34.61 -1.06
CA GLU A 222 -24.68 -34.73 -1.86
C GLU A 222 -24.38 -35.11 -3.31
N THR A 223 -23.35 -34.52 -3.92
CA THR A 223 -23.03 -34.71 -5.35
C THR A 223 -21.67 -35.36 -5.56
N ALA A 224 -21.49 -36.01 -6.72
CA ALA A 224 -20.19 -36.54 -7.10
C ALA A 224 -19.21 -35.40 -7.40
N PRO A 225 -17.89 -35.57 -7.12
CA PRO A 225 -16.90 -34.54 -7.42
C PRO A 225 -16.73 -34.31 -8.93
N GLU A 226 -16.89 -33.06 -9.37
CA GLU A 226 -16.78 -32.64 -10.77
C GLU A 226 -15.75 -31.52 -10.94
N LYS A 227 -15.13 -31.43 -12.13
CA LYS A 227 -14.17 -30.35 -12.42
C LYS A 227 -14.90 -29.02 -12.58
N ASP A 228 -14.42 -27.97 -11.92
CA ASP A 228 -14.94 -26.61 -12.04
C ASP A 228 -14.00 -25.79 -12.96
N PRO A 229 -14.31 -25.64 -14.26
CA PRO A 229 -13.42 -24.98 -15.22
C PRO A 229 -13.28 -23.48 -14.94
N GLU A 230 -14.30 -22.84 -14.35
CA GLU A 230 -14.30 -21.41 -14.08
C GLU A 230 -13.38 -21.09 -12.90
N LYS A 231 -13.55 -21.77 -11.76
CA LYS A 231 -12.65 -21.60 -10.62
C LYS A 231 -11.25 -22.14 -10.94
N THR A 232 -11.11 -23.13 -11.82
CA THR A 232 -9.80 -23.55 -12.34
C THR A 232 -9.11 -22.45 -13.13
N ARG A 233 -9.83 -21.70 -13.97
CA ARG A 233 -9.25 -20.53 -14.66
C ARG A 233 -8.85 -19.41 -13.69
N ILE A 234 -9.73 -19.08 -12.74
CA ILE A 234 -9.57 -17.93 -11.84
C ILE A 234 -8.55 -18.21 -10.73
N TRP A 235 -8.59 -19.40 -10.12
CA TRP A 235 -7.74 -19.78 -8.98
C TRP A 235 -6.56 -20.68 -9.38
N GLY A 236 -6.69 -21.44 -10.47
CA GLY A 236 -5.60 -22.24 -11.02
C GLY A 236 -4.51 -21.39 -11.66
N GLY A 237 -4.81 -20.12 -11.96
CA GLY A 237 -3.88 -19.12 -12.46
C GLY A 237 -3.05 -19.67 -13.60
N ILE A 238 -3.60 -19.69 -14.81
CA ILE A 238 -2.97 -20.06 -16.10
C ILE A 238 -1.60 -20.76 -15.94
N GLN A 239 -1.61 -22.08 -16.15
CA GLN A 239 -0.46 -22.97 -16.43
C GLN A 239 0.93 -22.45 -16.04
N MET A 240 1.56 -23.11 -15.05
CA MET A 240 3.01 -23.28 -15.05
C MET A 240 3.36 -24.71 -14.61
N GLY A 241 3.64 -25.57 -15.59
CA GLY A 241 4.36 -26.83 -15.41
C GLY A 241 3.48 -28.09 -15.36
N GLY A 242 3.16 -28.65 -16.52
CA GLY A 242 2.57 -29.99 -16.64
C GLY A 242 1.66 -30.22 -17.85
N GLY A 243 1.99 -29.73 -19.04
CA GLY A 243 1.23 -30.05 -20.25
C GLY A 243 1.79 -29.30 -21.46
N ILE A 244 2.66 -29.99 -22.20
CA ILE A 244 3.26 -29.64 -23.50
C ILE A 244 3.74 -28.18 -23.60
N LEU A 245 5.05 -28.03 -23.37
CA LEU A 245 5.89 -26.97 -23.90
C LEU A 245 5.36 -26.40 -25.22
N GLU A 246 4.86 -25.17 -25.20
CA GLU A 246 5.62 -24.18 -25.95
C GLU A 246 6.70 -23.72 -24.98
N ASP A 247 7.89 -24.30 -25.12
CA ASP A 247 9.11 -23.70 -24.60
C ASP A 247 9.17 -22.31 -25.23
N SER A 248 8.66 -21.28 -24.56
CA SER A 248 9.07 -19.93 -24.88
C SER A 248 10.52 -19.83 -24.44
N THR A 249 11.42 -20.28 -25.31
CA THR A 249 12.86 -20.18 -25.10
C THR A 249 13.16 -18.71 -24.81
N LEU A 250 13.80 -18.43 -23.67
CA LEU A 250 14.22 -17.08 -23.34
C LEU A 250 15.06 -16.56 -24.52
N PRO A 251 14.69 -15.44 -25.15
CA PRO A 251 15.48 -14.90 -26.25
C PRO A 251 16.93 -14.68 -25.80
N ASP A 252 17.90 -15.03 -26.65
CA ASP A 252 19.33 -14.99 -26.33
C ASP A 252 19.78 -13.62 -25.81
N GLU A 253 19.09 -12.55 -26.24
CA GLU A 253 19.33 -11.17 -25.82
C GLU A 253 19.14 -10.93 -24.31
N PHE A 254 18.36 -11.76 -23.62
CA PHE A 254 18.14 -11.68 -22.17
C PHE A 254 19.08 -12.60 -21.37
N GLN A 255 19.92 -13.41 -22.01
CA GLN A 255 20.88 -14.25 -21.30
C GLN A 255 22.00 -13.40 -20.68
N GLY A 256 22.35 -13.69 -19.43
CA GLY A 256 23.34 -12.93 -18.68
C GLY A 256 22.89 -11.49 -18.40
N SER A 257 21.59 -11.28 -18.14
CA SER A 257 20.99 -9.95 -17.97
C SER A 257 21.72 -9.11 -16.92
N LEU A 258 22.06 -9.73 -15.78
CA LEU A 258 22.78 -9.05 -14.70
C LEU A 258 24.13 -8.51 -15.16
N SER A 259 24.90 -9.33 -15.89
CA SER A 259 26.21 -8.94 -16.43
C SER A 259 26.08 -7.82 -17.47
N GLN A 260 25.06 -7.89 -18.34
CA GLN A 260 24.79 -6.84 -19.32
C GLN A 260 24.48 -5.49 -18.64
N ILE A 261 23.63 -5.50 -17.59
CA ILE A 261 23.27 -4.29 -16.83
C ILE A 261 24.49 -3.69 -16.13
N LEU A 262 25.30 -4.52 -15.46
CA LEU A 262 26.48 -4.06 -14.72
C LEU A 262 27.57 -3.49 -15.67
N ASN A 263 27.81 -4.16 -16.80
CA ASN A 263 28.75 -3.68 -17.81
C ASN A 263 28.28 -2.35 -18.42
N TYR A 264 26.97 -2.22 -18.66
CA TYR A 264 26.38 -0.97 -19.12
C TYR A 264 26.48 0.13 -18.07
N GLY A 265 26.26 -0.12 -16.78
CA GLY A 265 26.43 0.88 -15.73
C GLY A 265 27.88 1.35 -15.54
N SER A 266 28.87 0.50 -15.86
CA SER A 266 30.31 0.80 -15.67
C SER A 266 30.67 1.28 -14.25
N ILE A 267 30.01 0.69 -13.25
CA ILE A 267 30.33 0.93 -11.83
C ILE A 267 31.68 0.30 -11.50
N GLY A 268 32.39 0.88 -10.52
CA GLY A 268 33.63 0.29 -10.00
C GLY A 268 33.50 -1.20 -9.64
N THR A 269 34.62 -1.92 -9.72
CA THR A 269 34.68 -3.38 -9.48
C THR A 269 34.12 -3.81 -8.12
N SER A 270 34.31 -2.98 -7.10
CA SER A 270 33.74 -3.15 -5.77
C SER A 270 32.20 -3.13 -5.79
N GLY A 271 31.60 -2.12 -6.43
CA GLY A 271 30.14 -1.99 -6.55
C GLY A 271 29.52 -3.11 -7.38
N THR A 272 30.19 -3.51 -8.47
CA THR A 272 29.76 -4.64 -9.31
C THR A 272 29.68 -5.95 -8.52
N SER A 273 30.74 -6.26 -7.76
CA SER A 273 30.80 -7.47 -6.93
C SER A 273 29.74 -7.48 -5.84
N GLU A 274 29.49 -6.31 -5.24
CA GLU A 274 28.49 -6.16 -4.19
C GLU A 274 27.06 -6.37 -4.73
N ILE A 275 26.72 -5.81 -5.88
CA ILE A 275 25.40 -6.01 -6.51
C ILE A 275 25.21 -7.48 -6.90
N GLN A 276 26.22 -8.12 -7.49
CA GLN A 276 26.17 -9.56 -7.80
C GLN A 276 25.89 -10.41 -6.56
N ARG A 277 26.60 -10.15 -5.46
CA ARG A 277 26.38 -10.83 -4.18
C ARG A 277 24.95 -10.65 -3.68
N ARG A 278 24.41 -9.43 -3.77
CA ARG A 278 23.04 -9.10 -3.31
C ARG A 278 21.96 -9.77 -4.15
N VAL A 279 22.11 -9.75 -5.47
CA VAL A 279 21.18 -10.42 -6.39
C VAL A 279 21.20 -11.93 -6.15
N GLN A 280 22.37 -12.52 -5.95
CA GLN A 280 22.50 -13.95 -5.64
C GLN A 280 21.84 -14.30 -4.29
N ALA A 281 22.09 -13.51 -3.23
CA ALA A 281 21.43 -13.69 -1.95
C ALA A 281 19.90 -13.55 -2.04
N PHE A 282 19.42 -12.65 -2.89
CA PHE A 282 17.99 -12.48 -3.14
C PHE A 282 17.39 -13.66 -3.92
N LYS A 283 18.11 -14.24 -4.89
CA LYS A 283 17.68 -15.46 -5.61
C LYS A 283 17.51 -16.64 -4.65
N GLU A 284 18.42 -16.79 -3.70
CA GLU A 284 18.39 -17.88 -2.71
C GLU A 284 17.31 -17.64 -1.64
N HIS A 285 17.19 -16.41 -1.14
CA HIS A 285 16.35 -16.08 0.01
C HIS A 285 15.60 -14.74 -0.13
N PRO A 286 14.65 -14.62 -1.08
CA PRO A 286 14.00 -13.35 -1.41
C PRO A 286 13.21 -12.77 -0.22
N GLY A 287 12.55 -13.62 0.56
CA GLY A 287 11.78 -13.20 1.75
C GLY A 287 12.65 -12.67 2.89
N LEU A 288 13.82 -13.29 3.11
CA LEU A 288 14.76 -12.89 4.17
C LEU A 288 15.42 -11.56 3.83
N VAL A 289 15.94 -11.43 2.59
CA VAL A 289 16.56 -10.19 2.11
C VAL A 289 15.60 -9.03 2.21
N ARG A 290 14.36 -9.19 1.75
CA ARG A 290 13.30 -8.18 1.91
C ARG A 290 13.05 -7.78 3.36
N LYS A 291 13.08 -8.72 4.30
CA LYS A 291 12.81 -8.41 5.71
C LYS A 291 14.00 -7.74 6.42
N GLU A 292 15.23 -8.10 6.06
CA GLU A 292 16.44 -7.74 6.81
C GLU A 292 17.36 -6.75 6.07
N HIS A 293 17.00 -6.33 4.85
CA HIS A 293 17.78 -5.35 4.12
C HIS A 293 17.93 -4.05 4.89
N LYS A 294 19.05 -3.39 4.66
CA LYS A 294 19.31 -2.06 5.19
C LYS A 294 19.09 -1.00 4.10
N PRO A 295 18.81 0.26 4.48
CA PRO A 295 18.69 1.38 3.53
C PRO A 295 19.89 1.53 2.59
N GLU A 296 21.10 1.29 3.09
CA GLU A 296 22.34 1.42 2.30
C GLU A 296 22.39 0.43 1.12
N GLU A 297 21.72 -0.71 1.26
CA GLU A 297 21.64 -1.72 0.20
C GLU A 297 20.83 -1.23 -0.99
N ILE A 298 19.72 -0.55 -0.71
CA ILE A 298 18.87 0.05 -1.75
C ILE A 298 19.63 1.18 -2.43
N GLN A 299 20.41 1.97 -1.68
CA GLN A 299 21.22 3.05 -2.24
C GLN A 299 22.19 2.53 -3.30
N THR A 300 22.82 1.37 -3.11
CA THR A 300 23.70 0.74 -4.12
C THR A 300 22.96 0.44 -5.43
N PHE A 301 21.70 0.01 -5.38
CA PHE A 301 20.90 -0.19 -6.60
C PHE A 301 20.49 1.13 -7.27
N ILE A 302 20.30 2.19 -6.48
CA ILE A 302 19.99 3.53 -7.00
C ILE A 302 21.21 4.16 -7.66
N GLU A 303 22.42 3.93 -7.13
CA GLU A 303 23.68 4.31 -7.77
C GLU A 303 23.83 3.61 -9.13
N LEU A 304 23.49 2.31 -9.21
CA LEU A 304 23.44 1.59 -10.49
C LEU A 304 22.40 2.17 -11.43
N TYR A 305 21.22 2.53 -10.93
CA TYR A 305 20.20 3.20 -11.73
C TYR A 305 20.69 4.54 -12.28
N SER A 306 21.34 5.37 -11.45
CA SER A 306 21.91 6.66 -11.83
C SER A 306 22.93 6.50 -12.95
N ALA A 307 23.88 5.57 -12.80
CA ALA A 307 24.91 5.30 -13.79
C ALA A 307 24.33 4.79 -15.13
N CYS A 308 23.39 3.84 -15.07
CA CYS A 308 22.71 3.33 -16.26
C CYS A 308 21.89 4.42 -16.95
N TYR A 309 21.19 5.27 -16.19
CA TYR A 309 20.35 6.34 -16.74
C TYR A 309 21.19 7.45 -17.39
N ALA A 310 22.30 7.85 -16.76
CA ALA A 310 23.23 8.83 -17.33
C ALA A 310 23.81 8.36 -18.67
N ARG A 311 24.16 7.08 -18.77
CA ARG A 311 24.59 6.47 -20.05
C ARG A 311 23.45 6.33 -21.04
N TYR A 312 22.28 5.90 -20.60
CA TYR A 312 21.07 5.82 -21.44
C TYR A 312 20.76 7.15 -22.15
N ARG A 313 21.07 8.29 -21.50
CA ARG A 313 20.80 9.60 -22.07
C ARG A 313 21.93 10.16 -22.94
N SER A 314 23.17 9.69 -22.74
CA SER A 314 24.37 10.19 -23.44
C SER A 314 24.82 9.30 -24.59
N ASP A 315 24.54 7.99 -24.54
CA ASP A 315 24.96 7.03 -25.55
C ASP A 315 24.08 7.10 -26.80
N ILE A 316 24.72 7.06 -27.97
CA ILE A 316 24.05 6.97 -29.28
C ILE A 316 23.82 5.50 -29.66
N SER A 317 24.51 4.58 -28.97
CA SER A 317 24.48 3.15 -29.23
C SER A 317 23.15 2.51 -28.84
N PRO A 318 22.74 1.40 -29.49
CA PRO A 318 21.54 0.67 -29.12
C PRO A 318 21.66 0.14 -27.68
N VAL A 319 20.67 0.49 -26.87
CA VAL A 319 20.62 0.12 -25.45
C VAL A 319 20.21 -1.35 -25.32
N PRO A 320 20.95 -2.19 -24.57
CA PRO A 320 20.58 -3.59 -24.37
C PRO A 320 19.18 -3.75 -23.77
N LYS A 321 18.41 -4.76 -24.23
CA LYS A 321 17.05 -5.01 -23.74
C LYS A 321 16.96 -5.21 -22.21
N PRO A 322 17.90 -5.92 -21.55
CA PRO A 322 17.92 -6.02 -20.08
C PRO A 322 18.06 -4.67 -19.37
N VAL A 323 18.85 -3.74 -19.91
CA VAL A 323 19.04 -2.40 -19.34
C VAL A 323 17.74 -1.60 -19.42
N LEU A 324 16.99 -1.75 -20.52
CA LEU A 324 15.69 -1.12 -20.67
C LEU A 324 14.68 -1.66 -19.66
N LEU A 325 14.62 -2.98 -19.46
CA LEU A 325 13.78 -3.57 -18.41
C LEU A 325 14.22 -3.14 -17.00
N PHE A 326 15.53 -2.99 -16.76
CA PHE A 326 16.03 -2.47 -15.49
C PHE A 326 15.53 -1.05 -15.21
N LEU A 327 15.63 -0.14 -16.20
CA LEU A 327 15.23 1.27 -16.04
C LEU A 327 13.72 1.46 -15.81
N TYR A 328 12.88 0.56 -16.34
CA TYR A 328 11.41 0.67 -16.28
C TYR A 328 10.75 -0.29 -15.27
N PHE A 329 11.44 -1.33 -14.82
CA PHE A 329 10.85 -2.36 -13.96
C PHE A 329 11.76 -2.86 -12.83
N PHE A 330 12.99 -2.35 -12.66
CA PHE A 330 13.99 -2.91 -11.72
C PHE A 330 14.23 -4.42 -11.95
N TYR A 331 14.20 -4.83 -13.22
CA TYR A 331 14.62 -6.15 -13.66
C TYR A 331 16.14 -6.32 -13.52
N MET A 332 16.59 -7.41 -12.89
CA MET A 332 18.00 -7.63 -12.57
C MET A 332 18.59 -8.91 -13.18
N ASP A 333 17.84 -10.02 -13.21
CA ASP A 333 18.34 -11.34 -13.58
C ASP A 333 17.21 -12.17 -14.21
N GLU A 334 17.54 -12.91 -15.25
CA GLU A 334 16.60 -13.71 -16.03
C GLU A 334 15.97 -14.88 -15.27
N ASN A 335 16.60 -15.34 -14.18
CA ASN A 335 16.08 -16.45 -13.38
C ASN A 335 15.09 -15.99 -12.30
N LEU A 336 14.88 -14.69 -12.14
CA LEU A 336 13.93 -14.12 -11.17
C LEU A 336 12.50 -14.08 -11.69
N LEU A 337 12.30 -14.20 -13.00
CA LEU A 337 11.02 -14.15 -13.69
C LEU A 337 10.90 -15.32 -14.66
N SER A 338 9.66 -15.69 -15.01
CA SER A 338 9.45 -16.66 -16.09
C SER A 338 9.79 -16.05 -17.47
N PRO A 339 10.32 -16.84 -18.43
CA PRO A 339 10.65 -16.33 -19.76
C PRO A 339 9.47 -15.64 -20.46
N THR A 340 8.29 -16.22 -20.37
CA THR A 340 7.05 -15.65 -20.90
C THR A 340 6.77 -14.26 -20.33
N ARG A 341 7.00 -14.06 -19.03
CA ARG A 341 6.79 -12.77 -18.38
C ARG A 341 7.82 -11.74 -18.80
N ILE A 342 9.08 -12.13 -18.97
CA ILE A 342 10.14 -11.25 -19.47
C ILE A 342 9.76 -10.70 -20.86
N VAL A 343 9.29 -11.58 -21.75
CA VAL A 343 8.81 -11.19 -23.08
C VAL A 343 7.62 -10.22 -22.99
N GLN A 344 6.61 -10.53 -22.17
CA GLN A 344 5.44 -9.65 -21.99
C GLN A 344 5.80 -8.26 -21.44
N LEU A 345 6.73 -8.19 -20.49
CA LEU A 345 7.21 -6.91 -19.94
C LEU A 345 7.93 -6.09 -21.02
N TYR A 346 8.71 -6.75 -21.87
CA TYR A 346 9.40 -6.09 -22.96
C TYR A 346 8.45 -5.59 -24.05
N GLU A 347 7.49 -6.42 -24.48
CA GLU A 347 6.44 -6.00 -25.43
C GLU A 347 5.62 -4.81 -24.90
N THR A 348 5.33 -4.80 -23.59
CA THR A 348 4.67 -3.66 -22.94
C THR A 348 5.54 -2.41 -23.02
N LEU A 349 6.85 -2.56 -22.81
CA LEU A 349 7.80 -1.45 -22.90
C LEU A 349 7.87 -0.85 -24.31
N GLU A 350 7.84 -1.68 -25.35
CA GLU A 350 7.83 -1.20 -26.74
C GLU A 350 6.59 -0.34 -27.00
N LYS A 351 5.40 -0.79 -26.57
CA LYS A 351 4.15 0.01 -26.66
C LYS A 351 4.25 1.34 -25.90
N ILE A 352 4.89 1.33 -24.73
CA ILE A 352 5.11 2.54 -23.91
C ILE A 352 5.98 3.56 -24.65
N LYS A 353 7.02 3.10 -25.34
CA LYS A 353 7.98 3.96 -26.05
C LYS A 353 7.45 4.51 -27.37
N ASP A 354 6.63 3.73 -28.08
CA ASP A 354 6.01 4.17 -29.33
C ASP A 354 4.99 5.31 -29.11
N THR A 355 4.43 5.39 -27.90
CA THR A 355 3.53 6.47 -27.50
C THR A 355 4.34 7.73 -27.17
N GLN A 356 4.70 8.50 -28.22
CA GLN A 356 5.57 9.68 -28.10
C GLN A 356 4.94 10.87 -27.36
N ASP A 357 3.62 10.91 -27.20
CA ASP A 357 2.96 12.02 -26.52
C ASP A 357 2.51 11.65 -25.09
N PRO A 358 3.21 12.12 -24.04
CA PRO A 358 2.75 11.99 -22.66
C PRO A 358 1.53 12.88 -22.35
N TYR A 359 1.13 13.75 -23.29
CA TYR A 359 -0.12 14.51 -23.30
C TYR A 359 -1.06 13.97 -24.38
N PRO A 360 -1.70 12.81 -24.18
CA PRO A 360 -2.87 12.49 -24.99
C PRO A 360 -3.86 13.65 -24.82
N SER A 361 -4.15 14.35 -25.93
CA SER A 361 -4.83 15.66 -25.99
C SER A 361 -6.17 15.74 -25.26
N ASP A 362 -6.73 14.58 -24.90
CA ASP A 362 -8.07 14.43 -24.34
C ASP A 362 -8.08 14.12 -22.84
N HIS A 363 -6.92 13.83 -22.21
CA HIS A 363 -6.84 13.43 -20.80
C HIS A 363 -6.36 14.55 -19.88
N LYS A 364 -6.88 14.59 -18.64
CA LYS A 364 -6.59 15.67 -17.67
C LYS A 364 -5.18 15.61 -17.09
N LEU A 365 -4.65 14.41 -16.93
CA LEU A 365 -3.46 14.16 -16.13
C LEU A 365 -2.27 13.79 -17.02
N ALA A 366 -1.13 14.44 -16.78
CA ALA A 366 0.11 14.12 -17.48
C ALA A 366 0.83 12.97 -16.75
N VAL A 367 1.05 11.85 -17.43
CA VAL A 367 1.59 10.62 -16.85
C VAL A 367 2.96 10.32 -17.44
N TYR A 368 3.97 10.29 -16.58
CA TYR A 368 5.38 10.10 -16.93
C TYR A 368 5.94 8.82 -16.32
N PHE A 369 6.68 8.04 -17.08
CA PHE A 369 7.56 7.02 -16.48
C PHE A 369 8.82 7.68 -15.92
N LEU A 370 9.45 7.06 -14.94
CA LEU A 370 10.61 7.66 -14.27
C LEU A 370 11.72 8.14 -15.23
N PRO A 371 12.16 7.39 -16.26
CA PRO A 371 13.16 7.89 -17.20
C PRO A 371 12.76 9.19 -17.92
N GLU A 372 11.49 9.33 -18.29
CA GLU A 372 10.97 10.54 -18.93
C GLU A 372 10.91 11.71 -17.95
N TRP A 373 10.46 11.44 -16.72
CA TRP A 373 10.41 12.42 -15.66
C TRP A 373 11.81 13.00 -15.38
N LEU A 374 12.81 12.13 -15.22
CA LEU A 374 14.21 12.54 -15.04
C LEU A 374 14.68 13.41 -16.21
N GLY A 375 14.32 13.08 -17.45
CA GLY A 375 14.63 13.91 -18.62
C GLY A 375 14.01 15.32 -18.56
N LEU A 376 12.79 15.45 -18.03
CA LEU A 376 12.14 16.75 -17.82
C LEU A 376 12.78 17.58 -16.70
N ILE A 377 13.29 16.91 -15.66
CA ILE A 377 14.06 17.56 -14.59
C ILE A 377 15.39 18.08 -15.14
N LEU A 378 16.16 17.22 -15.81
CA LEU A 378 17.48 17.58 -16.35
C LEU A 378 17.41 18.64 -17.46
N SER A 379 16.31 18.72 -18.20
CA SER A 379 16.09 19.79 -19.19
C SER A 379 15.54 21.09 -18.60
N GLY A 380 15.29 21.15 -17.29
CA GLY A 380 14.73 22.33 -16.62
C GLY A 380 13.26 22.61 -16.91
N LYS A 381 12.55 21.70 -17.60
CA LYS A 381 11.11 21.83 -17.91
C LYS A 381 10.23 21.61 -16.67
N LYS A 382 10.71 20.80 -15.72
CA LYS A 382 10.09 20.50 -14.44
C LYS A 382 11.11 20.72 -13.33
N THR A 383 10.65 21.09 -12.13
CA THR A 383 11.54 21.31 -10.99
C THR A 383 11.79 20.00 -10.23
N PRO A 384 12.93 19.83 -9.56
CA PRO A 384 13.17 18.63 -8.74
C PRO A 384 12.20 18.52 -7.56
N SER A 385 12.06 17.30 -7.05
CA SER A 385 11.32 16.94 -5.85
C SER A 385 11.95 17.57 -4.61
N ARG A 386 11.14 17.80 -3.58
CA ARG A 386 11.64 18.32 -2.29
C ARG A 386 12.18 17.16 -1.47
N ASN A 387 13.08 17.47 -0.54
CA ASN A 387 13.58 16.50 0.41
C ASN A 387 12.56 16.19 1.53
N HIS A 388 12.95 15.29 2.44
CA HIS A 388 12.17 14.88 3.61
C HIS A 388 11.84 16.04 4.59
N LEU A 389 12.56 17.17 4.52
CA LEU A 389 12.28 18.39 5.28
C LEU A 389 11.42 19.40 4.51
N ALA A 390 10.84 18.98 3.38
CA ALA A 390 10.06 19.81 2.47
C ALA A 390 10.84 21.01 1.88
N GLN A 391 12.16 20.91 1.77
CA GLN A 391 13.02 21.92 1.15
C GLN A 391 13.27 21.58 -0.32
N SER A 392 13.22 22.60 -1.19
CA SER A 392 13.60 22.45 -2.61
C SER A 392 15.13 22.37 -2.77
N TYR A 393 15.59 21.80 -3.89
CA TYR A 393 17.02 21.76 -4.26
C TYR A 393 17.71 23.14 -4.15
N GLU A 394 17.09 24.18 -4.72
CA GLU A 394 17.61 25.56 -4.67
C GLU A 394 17.72 26.11 -3.25
N GLN A 395 16.74 25.84 -2.39
CA GLN A 395 16.75 26.25 -0.98
C GLN A 395 17.89 25.58 -0.22
N VAL A 396 18.14 24.29 -0.48
CA VAL A 396 19.23 23.57 0.19
C VAL A 396 20.58 24.09 -0.29
N ARG A 397 20.78 24.26 -1.60
CA ARG A 397 22.00 24.87 -2.17
C ARG A 397 22.25 26.26 -1.59
N ALA A 398 21.23 27.13 -1.58
CA ALA A 398 21.33 28.47 -0.98
C ALA A 398 21.66 28.42 0.53
N SER A 399 21.13 27.43 1.26
CA SER A 399 21.44 27.26 2.70
C SER A 399 22.87 26.79 2.93
N MET A 400 23.41 25.94 2.04
CA MET A 400 24.80 25.48 2.10
C MET A 400 25.73 26.66 1.86
N ILE A 401 25.53 27.43 0.78
CA ILE A 401 26.31 28.64 0.47
C ILE A 401 26.34 29.62 1.64
N ARG A 402 25.20 29.83 2.31
CA ARG A 402 25.12 30.71 3.51
C ARG A 402 25.91 30.18 4.71
N LYS A 403 26.08 28.86 4.84
CA LYS A 403 26.79 28.22 5.96
C LYS A 403 28.28 28.12 5.70
N THR A 404 28.69 27.69 4.51
CA THR A 404 30.09 27.46 4.15
C THR A 404 30.77 28.71 3.59
N GLY A 405 30.01 29.71 3.11
CA GLY A 405 30.54 30.92 2.49
C GLY A 405 31.08 30.71 1.07
N THR A 406 31.15 29.46 0.63
CA THR A 406 31.55 29.03 -0.71
C THR A 406 30.46 28.17 -1.31
N ASP A 407 30.16 28.39 -2.59
CA ASP A 407 29.36 27.44 -3.36
C ASP A 407 30.28 26.31 -3.81
N GLU A 408 30.20 25.17 -3.13
CA GLU A 408 30.97 23.96 -3.50
C GLU A 408 30.69 23.53 -4.94
N TYR A 409 29.51 23.88 -5.47
CA TYR A 409 29.04 23.56 -6.83
C TYR A 409 29.14 24.75 -7.80
N ALA A 410 29.90 25.80 -7.48
CA ALA A 410 30.08 26.93 -8.41
C ALA A 410 31.12 26.66 -9.51
N GLY A 411 31.98 25.65 -9.33
CA GLY A 411 32.95 25.18 -10.34
C GLY A 411 32.39 24.12 -11.29
N ASP A 412 31.38 23.39 -10.82
CA ASP A 412 30.68 22.37 -11.58
C ASP A 412 29.84 23.09 -12.64
N SER A 413 30.07 22.78 -13.92
CA SER A 413 29.29 23.39 -15.00
C SER A 413 28.94 22.36 -16.07
N GLY A 414 27.71 22.46 -16.59
CA GLY A 414 27.22 21.57 -17.61
C GLY A 414 26.83 20.20 -17.07
N ILE A 415 27.74 19.21 -17.15
CA ILE A 415 27.41 17.79 -16.89
C ILE A 415 27.38 17.47 -15.40
N GLU A 416 28.33 17.98 -14.62
CA GLU A 416 28.43 17.70 -13.17
C GLU A 416 27.21 18.22 -12.40
N ASP A 417 26.77 19.44 -12.72
CA ASP A 417 25.50 20.01 -12.22
C ASP A 417 24.29 19.09 -12.50
N LEU A 418 24.21 18.54 -13.71
CA LEU A 418 23.13 17.64 -14.12
C LEU A 418 23.19 16.31 -13.37
N LEU A 419 24.39 15.79 -13.09
CA LEU A 419 24.57 14.58 -12.28
C LEU A 419 24.16 14.81 -10.83
N HIS A 420 24.52 15.94 -10.23
CA HIS A 420 24.04 16.31 -8.89
C HIS A 420 22.53 16.44 -8.81
N LEU A 421 21.91 17.02 -9.86
CA LEU A 421 20.46 17.13 -9.96
C LEU A 421 19.79 15.75 -10.14
N LEU A 422 20.39 14.86 -10.92
CA LEU A 422 19.95 13.48 -11.10
C LEU A 422 19.99 12.72 -9.76
N ASP A 423 21.11 12.77 -9.06
CA ASP A 423 21.28 12.08 -7.78
C ASP A 423 20.34 12.64 -6.71
N TRP A 424 20.08 13.95 -6.72
CA TRP A 424 19.07 14.57 -5.88
C TRP A 424 17.67 14.01 -6.18
N GLU A 425 17.27 13.94 -7.45
CA GLU A 425 15.93 13.44 -7.80
C GLU A 425 15.80 11.95 -7.49
N LEU A 426 16.82 11.14 -7.77
CA LEU A 426 16.80 9.70 -7.45
C LEU A 426 16.73 9.45 -5.94
N SER A 427 17.53 10.17 -5.15
CA SER A 427 17.53 10.01 -3.69
C SER A 427 16.23 10.50 -3.06
N ASN A 428 15.63 11.56 -3.59
CA ASN A 428 14.41 12.10 -3.01
C ASN A 428 13.16 11.42 -3.54
N LEU A 429 13.03 11.21 -4.85
CA LEU A 429 11.85 10.62 -5.48
C LEU A 429 11.92 9.09 -5.54
N LEU A 430 12.99 8.49 -6.07
CA LEU A 430 13.04 7.04 -6.29
C LEU A 430 13.20 6.26 -4.99
N PHE A 431 14.21 6.59 -4.17
CA PHE A 431 14.47 5.89 -2.90
C PHE A 431 13.27 5.95 -1.94
N ASN A 432 12.82 7.16 -1.62
CA ASN A 432 11.71 7.35 -0.70
C ASN A 432 10.37 6.94 -1.33
N GLY A 433 10.21 7.12 -2.66
CA GLY A 433 9.01 6.70 -3.38
C GLY A 433 8.82 5.19 -3.34
N LEU A 434 9.90 4.42 -3.47
CA LEU A 434 9.93 2.96 -3.32
C LEU A 434 9.44 2.50 -1.92
N ILE A 435 9.80 3.23 -0.86
CA ILE A 435 9.27 2.98 0.49
C ILE A 435 7.80 3.38 0.59
N GLY A 436 7.42 4.49 -0.06
CA GLY A 436 6.06 5.01 -0.06
C GLY A 436 5.05 4.07 -0.73
N VAL A 437 5.34 3.62 -1.95
CA VAL A 437 4.43 2.80 -2.76
C VAL A 437 4.35 1.34 -2.30
N SER A 438 5.36 0.84 -1.58
CA SER A 438 5.36 -0.53 -1.04
C SER A 438 4.47 -0.70 0.19
N ALA A 439 4.08 0.38 0.89
CA ALA A 439 3.33 0.45 2.15
C ALA A 439 3.97 -0.26 3.36
N ASN A 440 4.78 -1.29 3.13
CA ASN A 440 5.64 -1.94 4.10
C ASN A 440 7.10 -1.75 3.67
N PRO A 441 7.95 -1.09 4.47
CA PRO A 441 9.37 -0.94 4.18
C PRO A 441 10.08 -2.26 3.85
N ASN A 442 9.67 -3.37 4.46
CA ASN A 442 10.24 -4.69 4.17
C ASN A 442 9.97 -5.15 2.73
N LEU A 443 8.94 -4.65 2.06
CA LEU A 443 8.62 -5.01 0.67
C LEU A 443 9.24 -4.05 -0.34
N ALA A 444 10.00 -3.07 0.12
CA ALA A 444 10.53 -1.99 -0.70
C ALA A 444 11.75 -2.42 -1.54
N TYR A 445 12.35 -3.59 -1.32
CA TYR A 445 13.60 -3.97 -1.99
C TYR A 445 13.49 -3.93 -3.54
N PRO A 446 14.38 -3.19 -4.24
CA PRO A 446 14.25 -2.86 -5.67
C PRO A 446 14.68 -4.01 -6.60
N ILE A 447 14.12 -5.20 -6.40
CA ILE A 447 14.30 -6.33 -7.31
C ILE A 447 12.93 -6.87 -7.70
N LEU A 448 12.67 -6.85 -9.00
CA LEU A 448 11.50 -7.47 -9.59
C LEU A 448 11.64 -8.99 -9.60
N SER A 449 10.59 -9.69 -9.16
CA SER A 449 10.61 -11.15 -9.11
C SER A 449 9.22 -11.79 -9.26
N GLU A 450 9.21 -13.07 -9.61
CA GLU A 450 8.01 -13.79 -10.01
C GLU A 450 6.96 -13.84 -8.91
N ASP A 451 7.39 -13.91 -7.65
CA ASP A 451 6.51 -13.95 -6.49
C ASP A 451 5.69 -12.67 -6.30
N GLN A 452 6.07 -11.55 -6.96
CA GLN A 452 5.36 -10.29 -6.84
C GLN A 452 4.05 -10.23 -7.64
N MET A 453 3.90 -11.04 -8.69
CA MET A 453 2.76 -11.01 -9.60
C MET A 453 2.11 -12.39 -9.69
N TYR A 454 0.85 -12.45 -9.25
CA TYR A 454 0.05 -13.67 -9.24
C TYR A 454 -1.03 -13.64 -10.31
N GLY A 455 -0.78 -14.30 -11.43
CA GLY A 455 -1.69 -14.32 -12.59
C GLY A 455 -1.08 -13.60 -13.78
N GLU A 456 -1.94 -13.07 -14.64
CA GLU A 456 -1.54 -12.38 -15.87
C GLU A 456 -0.78 -11.09 -15.57
N THR A 457 0.30 -10.86 -16.30
CA THR A 457 1.18 -9.69 -16.14
C THR A 457 0.40 -8.38 -16.33
N ASP A 458 -0.48 -8.30 -17.34
CA ASP A 458 -1.26 -7.09 -17.64
C ASP A 458 -2.17 -6.65 -16.48
N ALA A 459 -2.68 -7.57 -15.67
CA ALA A 459 -3.54 -7.22 -14.53
C ALA A 459 -2.83 -6.34 -13.49
N PHE A 460 -1.51 -6.45 -13.38
CA PHE A 460 -0.70 -5.70 -12.42
C PHE A 460 -0.05 -4.45 -13.03
N LEU A 461 0.08 -4.40 -14.36
CA LEU A 461 0.78 -3.33 -15.07
C LEU A 461 -0.02 -2.03 -15.05
N VAL A 462 0.61 -0.99 -14.50
CA VAL A 462 0.11 0.38 -14.49
C VAL A 462 0.55 1.08 -15.77
N THR A 463 -0.40 1.44 -16.62
CA THR A 463 -0.16 2.16 -17.87
C THR A 463 -0.80 3.56 -17.84
N ARG A 464 -0.44 4.40 -18.80
CA ARG A 464 -0.99 5.77 -18.92
C ARG A 464 -2.51 5.73 -19.10
N GLU A 465 -2.98 4.80 -19.93
CA GLU A 465 -4.39 4.64 -20.30
C GLU A 465 -5.21 4.21 -19.07
N LYS A 466 -4.71 3.24 -18.29
CA LYS A 466 -5.41 2.78 -17.08
C LYS A 466 -5.48 3.89 -16.02
N ILE A 467 -4.40 4.67 -15.83
CA ILE A 467 -4.42 5.82 -14.92
C ILE A 467 -5.43 6.86 -15.39
N ASN A 468 -5.32 7.33 -16.64
CA ASN A 468 -6.18 8.38 -17.18
C ASN A 468 -7.65 7.96 -17.19
N SER A 469 -7.96 6.71 -17.55
CA SER A 469 -9.32 6.19 -17.52
C SER A 469 -9.95 6.27 -16.13
N VAL A 470 -9.20 5.92 -15.08
CA VAL A 470 -9.71 6.01 -13.70
C VAL A 470 -9.80 7.47 -13.26
N VAL A 471 -8.77 8.28 -13.51
CA VAL A 471 -8.76 9.71 -13.12
C VAL A 471 -9.90 10.47 -13.78
N ASP A 472 -10.13 10.27 -15.08
CA ASP A 472 -11.22 10.92 -15.80
C ASP A 472 -12.59 10.44 -15.31
N HIS A 473 -12.72 9.17 -14.92
CA HIS A 473 -13.94 8.66 -14.31
C HIS A 473 -14.20 9.32 -12.95
N VAL A 474 -13.19 9.42 -12.09
CA VAL A 474 -13.29 10.11 -10.80
C VAL A 474 -13.60 11.59 -11.00
N HIS A 475 -12.96 12.26 -11.95
CA HIS A 475 -13.19 13.68 -12.28
C HIS A 475 -14.61 13.94 -12.82
N LYS A 476 -15.18 13.01 -13.60
CA LYS A 476 -16.60 13.08 -14.02
C LYS A 476 -17.57 13.03 -12.84
N ILE A 477 -17.24 12.28 -11.79
CA ILE A 477 -18.04 12.19 -10.56
C ILE A 477 -17.81 13.43 -9.69
N ASP A 478 -16.54 13.81 -9.50
CA ASP A 478 -16.07 14.90 -8.65
C ASP A 478 -15.31 15.93 -9.49
N LYS A 479 -16.07 16.80 -10.17
CA LYS A 479 -15.53 17.88 -11.02
C LYS A 479 -14.61 18.85 -10.27
N HIS A 480 -14.67 18.85 -8.93
CA HIS A 480 -13.98 19.80 -8.06
C HIS A 480 -12.59 19.33 -7.66
N LEU A 481 -12.22 18.08 -8.00
CA LEU A 481 -11.01 17.41 -7.51
C LEU A 481 -9.73 18.23 -7.66
N PHE A 482 -9.55 18.89 -8.80
CA PHE A 482 -8.35 19.67 -9.12
C PHE A 482 -8.54 21.19 -8.99
N TYR A 483 -9.71 21.63 -8.54
CA TYR A 483 -9.99 23.05 -8.36
C TYR A 483 -9.52 23.51 -6.98
N ARG A 484 -8.82 24.64 -6.96
CA ARG A 484 -8.40 25.28 -5.72
C ARG A 484 -8.41 26.78 -5.85
N GLN A 485 -8.54 27.45 -4.72
CA GLN A 485 -8.59 28.90 -4.65
C GLN A 485 -7.20 29.48 -4.84
N ILE A 486 -7.03 30.35 -5.83
CA ILE A 486 -5.80 31.09 -6.10
C ILE A 486 -6.07 32.59 -6.00
N SER A 487 -5.02 33.35 -5.68
CA SER A 487 -5.05 34.81 -5.79
C SER A 487 -4.63 35.20 -7.20
N PHE A 488 -5.37 36.12 -7.81
CA PHE A 488 -5.01 36.76 -9.07
C PHE A 488 -5.23 38.27 -8.95
N GLU A 489 -4.61 39.05 -9.82
CA GLU A 489 -4.73 40.50 -9.81
C GLU A 489 -5.41 40.93 -11.12
N PRO A 490 -6.66 41.42 -11.07
CA PRO A 490 -7.34 41.91 -12.26
C PRO A 490 -6.63 43.14 -12.84
N GLU A 491 -6.43 43.17 -14.16
CA GLU A 491 -5.83 44.32 -14.85
C GLU A 491 -6.61 45.63 -14.60
N GLN A 492 -7.92 45.53 -14.38
CA GLN A 492 -8.81 46.69 -14.15
C GLN A 492 -8.67 47.27 -12.73
N THR A 493 -8.17 46.49 -11.78
CA THR A 493 -7.94 46.95 -10.39
C THR A 493 -6.54 46.58 -9.90
N PRO A 494 -5.49 47.20 -10.45
CA PRO A 494 -4.12 46.98 -10.00
C PRO A 494 -3.99 47.26 -8.50
N GLY A 495 -3.24 46.42 -7.79
CA GLY A 495 -3.02 46.45 -6.36
C GLY A 495 -4.16 45.86 -5.52
N LYS A 496 -5.23 45.34 -6.12
CA LYS A 496 -6.34 44.67 -5.42
C LYS A 496 -6.43 43.19 -5.83
N PRO A 497 -5.72 42.29 -5.13
CA PRO A 497 -5.80 40.87 -5.42
C PRO A 497 -7.21 40.33 -5.13
N GLU A 498 -7.72 39.55 -6.06
CA GLU A 498 -8.96 38.81 -5.93
C GLU A 498 -8.72 37.31 -5.88
N LEU A 499 -9.74 36.57 -5.42
CA LEU A 499 -9.68 35.12 -5.32
C LEU A 499 -10.49 34.50 -6.46
N ALA A 500 -9.93 33.49 -7.11
CA ALA A 500 -10.60 32.71 -8.15
C ALA A 500 -10.39 31.21 -7.93
N MET A 501 -11.32 30.40 -8.45
CA MET A 501 -11.18 28.95 -8.49
C MET A 501 -10.51 28.57 -9.81
N LYS A 502 -9.33 27.94 -9.74
CA LYS A 502 -8.60 27.46 -10.92
C LYS A 502 -8.37 25.96 -10.86
N GLU A 503 -8.57 25.30 -11.99
CA GLU A 503 -8.26 23.88 -12.16
C GLU A 503 -6.76 23.70 -12.38
N ILE A 504 -6.09 22.95 -11.50
CA ILE A 504 -4.66 22.65 -11.63
C ILE A 504 -4.44 21.17 -11.36
N CYS A 505 -4.31 20.39 -12.43
CA CYS A 505 -4.06 18.96 -12.36
C CYS A 505 -2.62 18.68 -11.89
N PRO A 506 -2.38 17.64 -11.07
CA PRO A 506 -1.04 17.20 -10.71
C PRO A 506 -0.37 16.47 -11.89
N ASP A 507 0.94 16.27 -11.79
CA ASP A 507 1.68 15.33 -12.63
C ASP A 507 1.66 13.94 -11.96
N CYS A 508 1.58 12.86 -12.74
CA CYS A 508 1.71 11.50 -12.23
C CYS A 508 3.03 10.91 -12.69
N ILE A 509 3.76 10.31 -11.76
CA ILE A 509 5.04 9.68 -12.00
C ILE A 509 4.93 8.21 -11.68
N ILE A 510 5.27 7.36 -12.64
CA ILE A 510 5.29 5.92 -12.46
C ILE A 510 6.73 5.49 -12.17
N LEU A 511 6.93 4.91 -10.99
CA LEU A 511 8.23 4.40 -10.55
C LEU A 511 8.42 2.97 -11.02
N PRO A 512 9.65 2.56 -11.39
CA PRO A 512 9.95 1.26 -11.99
C PRO A 512 9.94 0.10 -10.97
N VAL A 513 9.05 0.13 -10.00
CA VAL A 513 9.03 -0.78 -8.84
C VAL A 513 7.71 -1.51 -8.72
N PHE A 514 7.74 -2.60 -7.97
CA PHE A 514 6.55 -3.24 -7.42
C PHE A 514 6.04 -2.44 -6.21
N GLY A 515 4.72 -2.26 -6.12
CA GLY A 515 4.08 -1.61 -4.98
C GLY A 515 2.66 -2.07 -4.73
N SER A 516 2.11 -1.65 -3.60
CA SER A 516 0.79 -2.01 -3.12
C SER A 516 -0.18 -0.83 -3.08
N ARG A 517 0.29 0.41 -3.24
CA ARG A 517 -0.55 1.62 -3.26
C ARG A 517 0.05 2.74 -4.09
N GLY A 518 -0.80 3.69 -4.49
CA GLY A 518 -0.35 5.02 -4.89
C GLY A 518 -0.09 5.93 -3.70
N VAL A 519 0.69 6.99 -3.93
CA VAL A 519 1.07 7.97 -2.91
C VAL A 519 0.92 9.38 -3.47
N LEU A 520 0.28 10.26 -2.70
CA LEU A 520 0.44 11.69 -2.91
C LEU A 520 1.88 12.07 -2.54
N TRP A 521 2.69 12.38 -3.55
CA TRP A 521 4.08 12.74 -3.34
C TRP A 521 4.21 14.17 -2.83
N GLN A 522 3.57 15.11 -3.53
CA GLN A 522 3.54 16.53 -3.16
C GLN A 522 2.25 17.16 -3.66
N GLU A 523 1.55 17.92 -2.83
CA GLU A 523 0.34 18.63 -3.23
C GLU A 523 0.66 19.89 -4.06
N ILE A 524 1.80 20.53 -3.79
CA ILE A 524 2.32 21.70 -4.52
C ILE A 524 3.84 21.66 -4.61
N THR A 525 4.37 22.30 -5.66
CA THR A 525 5.81 22.40 -5.91
C THR A 525 6.44 23.65 -5.27
N SER A 526 5.81 24.81 -5.40
CA SER A 526 6.31 26.10 -4.87
C SER A 526 5.20 26.95 -4.28
N GLY A 527 4.14 27.21 -5.06
CA GLY A 527 2.96 27.97 -4.64
C GLY A 527 1.63 27.31 -5.03
N LEU A 528 0.52 27.92 -4.63
CA LEU A 528 -0.84 27.40 -4.91
C LEU A 528 -1.19 27.33 -6.41
N SER A 529 -0.44 28.01 -7.27
CA SER A 529 -0.60 27.90 -8.73
C SER A 529 0.25 26.79 -9.36
N SER A 530 1.11 26.11 -8.58
CA SER A 530 2.05 25.09 -9.08
C SER A 530 1.48 23.68 -9.01
N ARG A 531 1.78 22.83 -9.99
CA ARG A 531 1.27 21.45 -10.05
C ARG A 531 1.79 20.62 -8.87
N GLY A 532 0.94 19.71 -8.38
CA GLY A 532 1.34 18.65 -7.44
C GLY A 532 1.90 17.42 -8.18
N ARG A 533 2.23 16.37 -7.44
CA ARG A 533 2.80 15.11 -7.92
C ARG A 533 2.11 13.93 -7.25
N LEU A 534 1.64 13.00 -8.05
CA LEU A 534 1.18 11.68 -7.63
C LEU A 534 2.21 10.65 -8.08
N VAL A 535 2.43 9.64 -7.25
CA VAL A 535 3.40 8.59 -7.53
C VAL A 535 2.73 7.22 -7.44
N PHE A 536 2.92 6.41 -8.48
CA PHE A 536 2.42 5.03 -8.54
C PHE A 536 3.56 4.06 -8.90
N PRO A 537 3.50 2.82 -8.44
CA PRO A 537 4.41 1.77 -8.91
C PRO A 537 4.01 1.32 -10.32
N GLN A 538 4.97 0.89 -11.13
CA GLN A 538 4.76 0.29 -12.45
C GLN A 538 3.96 -1.02 -12.35
N ILE A 539 4.16 -1.75 -11.25
CA ILE A 539 3.48 -3.01 -10.96
C ILE A 539 2.73 -2.84 -9.65
N LEU A 540 1.40 -2.86 -9.72
CA LEU A 540 0.50 -2.61 -8.59
C LEU A 540 -0.27 -3.87 -8.20
N ASN A 541 -0.15 -4.27 -6.93
CA ASN A 541 -0.82 -5.46 -6.39
C ASN A 541 -2.25 -5.20 -5.88
N GLU A 542 -2.61 -3.94 -5.62
CA GLU A 542 -3.96 -3.55 -5.20
C GLU A 542 -4.84 -3.32 -6.44
N ASN A 543 -6.16 -3.37 -6.26
CA ASN A 543 -7.08 -2.94 -7.30
C ASN A 543 -6.76 -1.50 -7.75
N MET A 544 -6.46 -1.33 -9.03
CA MET A 544 -5.97 -0.06 -9.58
C MET A 544 -6.98 1.07 -9.46
N THR A 545 -8.27 0.78 -9.66
CA THR A 545 -9.34 1.77 -9.49
C THR A 545 -9.41 2.26 -8.06
N LEU A 546 -9.32 1.35 -7.08
CA LEU A 546 -9.30 1.70 -5.66
C LEU A 546 -8.04 2.51 -5.30
N ALA A 547 -6.86 2.04 -5.69
CA ALA A 547 -5.58 2.67 -5.37
C ALA A 547 -5.51 4.11 -5.92
N ILE A 548 -5.87 4.31 -7.19
CA ILE A 548 -5.88 5.64 -7.81
C ILE A 548 -6.91 6.55 -7.13
N THR A 549 -8.15 6.09 -6.94
CA THR A 549 -9.20 6.90 -6.31
C THR A 549 -8.82 7.31 -4.89
N ARG A 550 -8.20 6.39 -4.13
CA ARG A 550 -7.69 6.69 -2.79
C ARG A 550 -6.58 7.74 -2.83
N THR A 551 -5.62 7.62 -3.74
CA THR A 551 -4.55 8.63 -3.91
C THR A 551 -5.10 10.00 -4.32
N LEU A 552 -6.16 10.06 -5.12
CA LEU A 552 -6.87 11.31 -5.42
C LEU A 552 -7.58 11.89 -4.19
N GLY A 553 -8.13 11.03 -3.32
CA GLY A 553 -8.65 11.43 -2.01
C GLY A 553 -7.57 12.02 -1.09
N GLU A 554 -6.35 11.45 -1.09
CA GLU A 554 -5.21 12.03 -0.39
C GLU A 554 -4.84 13.42 -0.93
N PHE A 555 -4.78 13.55 -2.26
CA PHE A 555 -4.54 14.83 -2.93
C PHE A 555 -5.55 15.88 -2.49
N ARG A 556 -6.84 15.54 -2.50
CA ARG A 556 -7.92 16.46 -2.08
C ARG A 556 -7.78 16.90 -0.62
N TRP A 557 -7.46 15.96 0.28
CA TRP A 557 -7.27 16.25 1.69
C TRP A 557 -6.10 17.20 1.94
N GLU A 558 -4.92 16.87 1.42
CA GLU A 558 -3.73 17.69 1.64
C GLU A 558 -3.84 19.03 0.92
N MET A 559 -4.53 19.09 -0.23
CA MET A 559 -4.74 20.36 -0.90
C MET A 559 -5.58 21.35 -0.08
N GLU A 560 -6.69 20.89 0.51
CA GLU A 560 -7.47 21.74 1.40
C GLU A 560 -6.64 22.16 2.62
N ARG A 561 -5.85 21.25 3.21
CA ARG A 561 -4.95 21.59 4.32
C ARG A 561 -3.95 22.67 3.94
N THR A 562 -3.34 22.57 2.76
CA THR A 562 -2.35 23.54 2.29
C THR A 562 -2.97 24.89 1.97
N VAL A 563 -4.18 24.94 1.39
CA VAL A 563 -4.92 26.20 1.18
C VAL A 563 -5.29 26.87 2.51
N ARG A 564 -5.68 26.09 3.53
CA ARG A 564 -6.07 26.62 4.85
C ARG A 564 -4.88 26.97 5.76
N GLY A 565 -3.71 26.39 5.50
CA GLY A 565 -2.51 26.59 6.32
C GLY A 565 -2.73 26.17 7.77
N ARG A 566 -2.27 26.99 8.73
CA ARG A 566 -2.29 26.66 10.17
C ARG A 566 -3.70 26.47 10.75
N LYS A 567 -4.73 27.02 10.10
CA LYS A 567 -6.13 27.02 10.56
C LYS A 567 -6.95 25.86 10.00
N TRP A 568 -6.32 24.83 9.45
CA TRP A 568 -7.03 23.70 8.83
C TRP A 568 -7.93 22.89 9.79
N LYS A 569 -7.71 23.02 11.11
CA LYS A 569 -8.53 22.42 12.17
C LYS A 569 -9.63 23.36 12.70
N ASP A 570 -9.56 24.65 12.37
CA ASP A 570 -10.46 25.64 12.97
C ASP A 570 -11.87 25.45 12.42
N SER A 571 -12.86 25.45 13.32
CA SER A 571 -14.26 25.26 12.96
C SER A 571 -14.88 26.47 12.24
N SER A 572 -14.20 27.62 12.27
CA SER A 572 -14.68 28.87 11.66
C SER A 572 -13.57 29.54 10.84
N PRO A 573 -13.75 29.72 9.51
CA PRO A 573 -14.87 29.22 8.71
C PRO A 573 -14.82 27.68 8.56
N PRO A 574 -15.98 27.00 8.44
CA PRO A 574 -16.01 25.56 8.25
C PRO A 574 -15.36 25.16 6.90
N SER A 575 -14.71 24.00 6.90
CA SER A 575 -13.98 23.45 5.76
C SER A 575 -14.09 21.93 5.77
N LEU A 576 -13.72 21.29 4.64
CA LEU A 576 -13.66 19.83 4.55
C LEU A 576 -12.80 19.23 5.66
N THR A 577 -11.59 19.78 5.85
CA THR A 577 -10.64 19.25 6.81
C THR A 577 -11.06 19.51 8.25
N SER A 578 -11.63 20.69 8.55
CA SER A 578 -12.05 21.03 9.91
C SER A 578 -13.32 20.31 10.35
N GLU A 579 -14.31 20.15 9.46
CA GLU A 579 -15.50 19.36 9.78
C GLU A 579 -15.19 17.87 9.89
N TYR A 580 -14.36 17.31 9.00
CA TYR A 580 -13.98 15.90 9.08
C TYR A 580 -13.10 15.62 10.32
N TYR A 581 -12.20 16.54 10.67
CA TYR A 581 -11.45 16.48 11.94
C TYR A 581 -12.40 16.47 13.14
N LEU A 582 -13.36 17.41 13.19
CA LEU A 582 -14.32 17.52 14.29
C LEU A 582 -15.22 16.28 14.40
N TYR A 583 -15.59 15.69 13.26
CA TYR A 583 -16.30 14.41 13.20
C TYR A 583 -15.51 13.30 13.87
N LEU A 584 -14.23 13.12 13.51
CA LEU A 584 -13.36 12.09 14.09
C LEU A 584 -12.99 12.36 15.56
N GLU A 585 -13.04 13.61 16.02
CA GLU A 585 -12.82 13.94 17.43
C GLU A 585 -14.06 13.63 18.28
N ASN A 586 -15.27 13.85 17.74
CA ASN A 586 -16.52 13.81 18.50
C ASN A 586 -17.43 12.60 18.22
N TYR A 587 -17.04 11.69 17.31
CA TYR A 587 -17.90 10.57 16.89
C TYR A 587 -18.43 9.71 18.06
N ARG A 588 -17.66 9.54 19.15
CA ARG A 588 -18.10 8.77 20.33
C ARG A 588 -19.34 9.37 20.99
N LYS A 589 -19.43 10.70 21.04
CA LYS A 589 -20.54 11.45 21.63
C LYS A 589 -21.66 11.76 20.63
N SER A 590 -21.43 11.53 19.33
CA SER A 590 -22.40 11.86 18.29
C SER A 590 -23.69 11.02 18.44
N PRO A 591 -24.87 11.66 18.51
CA PRO A 591 -26.15 10.96 18.50
C PRO A 591 -26.53 10.48 17.09
N ALA A 592 -25.90 11.01 16.05
CA ALA A 592 -26.17 10.65 14.64
C ALA A 592 -25.50 9.33 14.21
N LEU A 593 -24.73 8.69 15.10
CA LEU A 593 -24.00 7.45 14.82
C LEU A 593 -24.51 6.30 15.68
N THR A 594 -24.81 5.17 15.03
CA THR A 594 -25.13 3.90 15.70
C THR A 594 -23.90 3.34 16.45
N PRO A 595 -24.09 2.50 17.48
CA PRO A 595 -22.99 1.82 18.18
C PRO A 595 -22.04 1.07 17.25
N ASP A 596 -22.56 0.39 16.23
CA ASP A 596 -21.74 -0.36 15.27
C ASP A 596 -20.93 0.56 14.36
N ALA A 597 -21.51 1.66 13.89
CA ALA A 597 -20.76 2.69 13.17
C ALA A 597 -19.61 3.26 14.02
N LYS A 598 -19.80 3.47 15.33
CA LYS A 598 -18.74 3.93 16.24
C LYS A 598 -17.61 2.90 16.34
N LYS A 599 -17.95 1.61 16.48
CA LYS A 599 -16.95 0.52 16.45
C LYS A 599 -16.20 0.45 15.12
N GLY A 600 -16.90 0.66 14.00
CA GLY A 600 -16.29 0.72 12.66
C GLY A 600 -15.26 1.85 12.55
N ILE A 601 -15.55 3.02 13.10
CA ILE A 601 -14.60 4.15 13.17
C ILE A 601 -13.39 3.78 14.04
N ASP A 602 -13.58 3.16 15.21
CA ASP A 602 -12.47 2.67 16.05
C ASP A 602 -11.58 1.67 15.29
N GLN A 603 -12.16 0.75 14.52
CA GLN A 603 -11.43 -0.21 13.70
C GLN A 603 -10.65 0.46 12.56
N GLN A 604 -11.25 1.43 11.86
CA GLN A 604 -10.56 2.21 10.83
C GLN A 604 -9.40 3.03 11.42
N LEU A 605 -9.60 3.67 12.58
CA LEU A 605 -8.54 4.39 13.31
C LEU A 605 -7.35 3.48 13.64
N LEU A 606 -7.62 2.23 14.05
CA LEU A 606 -6.58 1.24 14.29
C LEU A 606 -5.87 0.85 13.00
N LYS A 607 -6.62 0.52 11.94
CA LYS A 607 -6.10 0.12 10.62
C LYS A 607 -5.15 1.17 10.05
N TYR A 608 -5.55 2.44 10.09
CA TYR A 608 -4.79 3.55 9.51
C TYR A 608 -3.88 4.25 10.52
N ARG A 609 -3.61 3.65 11.70
CA ARG A 609 -2.71 4.20 12.73
C ARG A 609 -3.04 5.65 13.12
N LYS A 610 -4.32 5.99 13.15
CA LYS A 610 -4.86 7.34 13.40
C LYS A 610 -4.40 8.41 12.39
N ASN A 611 -3.95 8.00 11.20
CA ASN A 611 -3.65 8.92 10.12
C ASN A 611 -4.96 9.43 9.47
N LEU A 612 -5.29 10.70 9.75
CA LEU A 612 -6.51 11.34 9.25
C LEU A 612 -6.58 11.40 7.72
N LYS A 613 -5.43 11.59 7.05
CA LYS A 613 -5.35 11.62 5.58
C LYS A 613 -5.78 10.27 5.00
N ASP A 614 -5.22 9.18 5.53
CA ASP A 614 -5.54 7.82 5.07
C ASP A 614 -6.99 7.44 5.36
N MET A 615 -7.53 7.86 6.51
CA MET A 615 -8.95 7.69 6.84
C MET A 615 -9.85 8.42 5.86
N PHE A 616 -9.61 9.71 5.64
CA PHE A 616 -10.37 10.50 4.68
C PHE A 616 -10.28 9.91 3.27
N ALA A 617 -9.08 9.54 2.82
CA ALA A 617 -8.87 8.94 1.50
C ALA A 617 -9.65 7.63 1.32
N SER A 618 -9.75 6.83 2.39
CA SER A 618 -10.59 5.62 2.40
C SER A 618 -12.07 5.97 2.26
N ASP A 619 -12.60 6.90 3.06
CA ASP A 619 -14.01 7.30 2.99
C ASP A 619 -14.34 7.99 1.65
N TYR A 620 -13.43 8.80 1.12
CA TYR A 620 -13.51 9.41 -0.21
C TYR A 620 -13.59 8.33 -1.30
N SER A 621 -12.75 7.29 -1.23
CA SER A 621 -12.83 6.20 -2.22
C SER A 621 -14.18 5.48 -2.18
N TYR A 622 -14.79 5.32 -1.01
CA TYR A 622 -16.14 4.75 -0.91
C TYR A 622 -17.23 5.69 -1.38
N TRP A 623 -17.06 7.00 -1.16
CA TRP A 623 -17.95 8.03 -1.70
C TRP A 623 -18.00 8.00 -3.23
N ILE A 624 -16.83 7.95 -3.86
CA ILE A 624 -16.73 7.95 -5.33
C ILE A 624 -17.12 6.61 -5.93
N LEU A 625 -16.69 5.47 -5.38
CA LEU A 625 -16.88 4.16 -6.01
C LEU A 625 -18.23 3.49 -5.70
N PHE A 626 -18.86 3.82 -4.57
CA PHE A 626 -20.10 3.15 -4.15
C PHE A 626 -21.27 4.12 -4.00
N GLU A 627 -21.09 5.22 -3.26
CA GLU A 627 -22.20 6.15 -2.97
C GLU A 627 -22.66 6.91 -4.21
N SER A 628 -21.77 7.19 -5.17
CA SER A 628 -22.11 7.74 -6.49
C SER A 628 -23.11 6.89 -7.28
N SER A 629 -23.11 5.57 -7.03
CA SER A 629 -24.02 4.58 -7.64
C SER A 629 -25.20 4.22 -6.71
N GLY A 630 -25.40 4.96 -5.62
CA GLY A 630 -26.47 4.71 -4.63
C GLY A 630 -26.20 3.57 -3.64
N LYS A 631 -25.02 2.93 -3.68
CA LYS A 631 -24.63 1.88 -2.74
C LYS A 631 -24.09 2.49 -1.45
N LEU A 632 -24.95 2.57 -0.42
CA LEU A 632 -24.62 3.22 0.85
C LEU A 632 -23.62 2.39 1.66
N ARG A 633 -22.37 2.85 1.77
CA ARG A 633 -21.30 2.20 2.54
C ARG A 633 -20.79 3.07 3.68
N LEU A 634 -20.97 4.38 3.59
CA LEU A 634 -20.52 5.34 4.60
C LEU A 634 -21.55 5.52 5.71
N ASN A 635 -21.09 5.96 6.88
CA ASN A 635 -22.01 6.43 7.91
C ASN A 635 -22.59 7.80 7.54
N ARG A 636 -23.71 8.16 8.19
CA ARG A 636 -24.45 9.40 7.91
C ARG A 636 -23.58 10.66 8.02
N VAL A 637 -22.74 10.76 9.04
CA VAL A 637 -21.95 11.98 9.31
C VAL A 637 -20.87 12.17 8.24
N ALA A 638 -20.10 11.12 7.92
CA ALA A 638 -19.10 11.17 6.87
C ALA A 638 -19.73 11.51 5.50
N ARG A 639 -20.89 10.91 5.21
CA ARG A 639 -21.67 11.20 4.00
C ARG A 639 -22.07 12.67 3.90
N ASP A 640 -22.63 13.24 4.96
CA ASP A 640 -23.09 14.64 4.97
C ASP A 640 -21.93 15.64 4.82
N ILE A 641 -20.73 15.30 5.31
CA ILE A 641 -19.51 16.09 5.10
C ILE A 641 -19.08 15.99 3.63
N LEU A 642 -18.98 14.79 3.07
CA LEU A 642 -18.56 14.58 1.68
C LEU A 642 -19.56 15.20 0.70
N ASN A 643 -20.87 15.08 0.93
CA ASN A 643 -21.87 15.74 0.09
C ASN A 643 -21.74 17.28 0.07
N ARG A 644 -21.27 17.88 1.17
CA ARG A 644 -21.08 19.34 1.25
C ARG A 644 -19.85 19.84 0.52
N TYR A 645 -18.75 19.08 0.61
CA TYR A 645 -17.43 19.53 0.19
C TYR A 645 -16.88 18.79 -1.02
N VAL A 646 -17.47 17.66 -1.37
CA VAL A 646 -17.17 16.78 -2.52
C VAL A 646 -18.48 16.47 -3.25
N PRO A 647 -19.21 17.49 -3.72
CA PRO A 647 -20.49 17.27 -4.35
C PRO A 647 -20.32 16.51 -5.66
N PHE A 648 -21.24 15.57 -5.90
CA PHE A 648 -21.29 14.84 -7.16
C PHE A 648 -21.68 15.75 -8.32
N SER A 649 -21.40 15.32 -9.54
CA SER A 649 -21.83 16.03 -10.74
C SER A 649 -23.36 16.23 -10.81
N PRO A 650 -23.86 17.31 -11.45
CA PRO A 650 -25.29 17.62 -11.47
C PRO A 650 -26.19 16.48 -11.97
N GLN A 651 -25.69 15.70 -12.94
CA GLN A 651 -26.39 14.54 -13.49
C GLN A 651 -26.60 13.47 -12.42
N LEU A 652 -25.52 13.07 -11.74
CA LEU A 652 -25.58 12.08 -10.66
C LEU A 652 -26.44 12.55 -9.49
N ARG A 653 -26.37 13.84 -9.11
CA ARG A 653 -27.20 14.37 -8.01
C ARG A 653 -28.70 14.29 -8.34
N THR A 654 -29.08 14.54 -9.60
CA THR A 654 -30.47 14.42 -10.06
C THR A 654 -30.96 12.97 -10.00
N GLU A 655 -30.09 12.00 -10.29
CA GLU A 655 -30.41 10.57 -10.17
C GLU A 655 -30.52 10.14 -8.70
N LEU A 656 -29.58 10.55 -7.86
CA LEU A 656 -29.55 10.23 -6.43
C LEU A 656 -30.68 10.91 -5.63
N GLN A 657 -31.25 12.01 -6.12
CA GLN A 657 -32.47 12.61 -5.55
C GLN A 657 -33.68 11.66 -5.60
N LYS A 658 -33.70 10.69 -6.52
CA LYS A 658 -34.75 9.66 -6.58
C LYS A 658 -34.58 8.64 -5.46
N HIS A 659 -33.39 8.52 -4.87
CA HIS A 659 -33.11 7.58 -3.81
C HIS A 659 -33.65 8.10 -2.45
N PRO A 660 -34.57 7.38 -1.77
CA PRO A 660 -35.27 7.89 -0.59
C PRO A 660 -34.36 8.37 0.54
N ILE A 661 -33.24 7.70 0.77
CA ILE A 661 -32.29 8.02 1.85
C ILE A 661 -31.41 9.24 1.51
N LEU A 662 -31.13 9.48 0.23
CA LEU A 662 -30.19 10.54 -0.20
C LEU A 662 -30.88 11.84 -0.54
N LYS A 663 -32.18 11.80 -0.87
CA LYS A 663 -32.99 12.94 -1.31
C LYS A 663 -32.82 14.17 -0.42
N GLU A 664 -33.00 14.03 0.90
CA GLU A 664 -32.90 15.16 1.83
C GLU A 664 -31.51 15.82 1.81
N SER A 665 -30.44 15.01 1.77
CA SER A 665 -29.06 15.52 1.75
C SER A 665 -28.76 16.23 0.43
N MET A 666 -29.23 15.68 -0.71
CA MET A 666 -29.07 16.31 -2.04
C MET A 666 -29.84 17.62 -2.17
N ASP A 667 -31.09 17.68 -1.69
CA ASP A 667 -31.93 18.89 -1.74
C ASP A 667 -31.36 20.01 -0.86
N SER A 668 -30.85 19.65 0.33
CA SER A 668 -30.17 20.57 1.25
C SER A 668 -28.92 21.18 0.60
N PHE A 669 -28.15 20.38 -0.13
CA PHE A 669 -26.99 20.85 -0.88
C PHE A 669 -27.39 21.85 -1.97
N GLU A 670 -28.40 21.53 -2.79
CA GLU A 670 -28.88 22.42 -3.87
C GLU A 670 -29.41 23.77 -3.35
N ALA A 671 -30.08 23.78 -2.21
CA ALA A 671 -30.50 25.02 -1.56
C ALA A 671 -29.29 25.89 -1.14
N LYS A 672 -28.23 25.27 -0.61
CA LYS A 672 -27.00 25.98 -0.23
C LYS A 672 -26.22 26.49 -1.44
N LYS A 673 -26.09 25.67 -2.48
CA LYS A 673 -25.44 26.03 -3.76
C LYS A 673 -26.08 27.27 -4.37
N ARG A 674 -27.42 27.31 -4.49
CA ARG A 674 -28.14 28.48 -5.05
C ARG A 674 -27.83 29.79 -4.31
N ARG A 675 -27.75 29.74 -2.98
CA ARG A 675 -27.37 30.91 -2.16
C ARG A 675 -25.92 31.32 -2.40
N LEU A 676 -25.00 30.36 -2.49
CA LEU A 676 -23.58 30.61 -2.76
C LEU A 676 -23.38 31.26 -4.13
N VAL A 677 -23.96 30.69 -5.18
CA VAL A 677 -23.88 31.22 -6.56
C VAL A 677 -24.43 32.65 -6.63
N SER A 678 -25.58 32.92 -5.98
CA SER A 678 -26.14 34.28 -5.92
C SER A 678 -25.20 35.26 -5.20
N GLY A 679 -24.57 34.85 -4.10
CA GLY A 679 -23.59 35.67 -3.38
C GLY A 679 -22.36 35.97 -4.23
N ILE A 680 -21.85 34.98 -4.96
CA ILE A 680 -20.68 35.13 -5.84
C ILE A 680 -20.99 36.06 -7.02
N LYS A 681 -22.14 35.90 -7.69
CA LYS A 681 -22.58 36.80 -8.76
C LYS A 681 -22.72 38.24 -8.26
N LYS A 682 -23.26 38.45 -7.05
CA LYS A 682 -23.34 39.79 -6.43
C LYS A 682 -21.96 40.37 -6.16
N ARG A 683 -21.00 39.56 -5.67
CA ARG A 683 -19.62 39.99 -5.40
C ARG A 683 -18.93 40.52 -6.66
N TYR A 684 -19.07 39.81 -7.78
CA TYR A 684 -18.41 40.16 -9.04
C TYR A 684 -19.26 41.06 -9.96
N ASN A 685 -20.46 41.46 -9.55
CA ASN A 685 -21.34 42.35 -10.31
C ASN A 685 -20.66 43.65 -10.81
N PRO A 686 -19.74 44.30 -10.06
CA PRO A 686 -19.02 45.46 -10.56
C PRO A 686 -18.24 45.22 -11.86
N TYR A 687 -17.65 44.03 -12.05
CA TYR A 687 -16.94 43.67 -13.28
C TYR A 687 -17.89 43.54 -14.47
N PHE A 688 -19.09 42.99 -14.25
CA PHE A 688 -20.12 42.89 -15.27
C PHE A 688 -20.64 44.27 -15.70
N GLN A 689 -20.82 45.19 -14.75
CA GLN A 689 -21.24 46.57 -15.03
C GLN A 689 -20.17 47.36 -15.80
N ALA A 690 -18.89 47.09 -15.53
CA ALA A 690 -17.76 47.71 -16.23
C ALA A 690 -17.56 47.18 -17.68
N GLY A 691 -18.25 46.10 -18.07
CA GLY A 691 -18.18 45.51 -19.41
C GLY A 691 -16.89 44.75 -19.72
N ASN A 692 -15.98 44.58 -18.75
CA ASN A 692 -14.71 43.88 -18.92
C ASN A 692 -14.50 42.92 -17.74
N VAL A 693 -14.93 41.66 -17.90
CA VAL A 693 -14.91 40.64 -16.84
C VAL A 693 -13.65 39.76 -16.99
N PRO A 694 -12.80 39.64 -15.95
CA PRO A 694 -11.65 38.74 -16.00
C PRO A 694 -12.06 37.29 -16.27
N VAL A 695 -11.24 36.55 -17.01
CA VAL A 695 -11.50 35.15 -17.36
C VAL A 695 -11.63 34.29 -16.11
N GLU A 696 -10.78 34.54 -15.12
CA GLU A 696 -10.78 33.85 -13.82
C GLU A 696 -12.11 34.00 -13.07
N VAL A 697 -12.77 35.15 -13.21
CA VAL A 697 -14.09 35.42 -12.60
C VAL A 697 -15.17 34.61 -13.31
N LEU A 698 -15.16 34.58 -14.64
CA LEU A 698 -16.11 33.79 -15.44
C LEU A 698 -15.96 32.29 -15.14
N GLU A 699 -14.72 31.79 -15.11
CA GLU A 699 -14.42 30.40 -14.77
C GLU A 699 -14.87 30.05 -13.34
N THR A 700 -14.65 30.97 -12.39
CA THR A 700 -15.11 30.80 -11.01
C THR A 700 -16.63 30.71 -10.92
N ILE A 701 -17.36 31.57 -11.62
CA ILE A 701 -18.83 31.53 -11.64
C ILE A 701 -19.32 30.22 -12.27
N ARG A 702 -18.77 29.84 -13.42
CA ARG A 702 -19.10 28.58 -14.11
C ARG A 702 -18.85 27.37 -13.20
N PHE A 703 -17.72 27.37 -12.49
CA PHE A 703 -17.39 26.32 -11.52
C PHE A 703 -18.47 26.16 -10.45
N PHE A 704 -18.90 27.24 -9.81
CA PHE A 704 -19.94 27.15 -8.77
C PHE A 704 -21.35 26.85 -9.34
N GLU A 705 -21.61 27.17 -10.61
CA GLU A 705 -22.84 26.79 -11.31
C GLU A 705 -22.87 25.31 -11.69
N GLU A 706 -21.73 24.74 -12.06
CA GLU A 706 -21.57 23.33 -12.43
C GLU A 706 -21.38 22.39 -11.22
N MET A 707 -21.25 22.96 -10.03
CA MET A 707 -21.03 22.25 -8.77
C MET A 707 -22.16 21.33 -8.33
#